data_AF-I1CJC4-F1
#
_entry.id   AF-I1CJC4-F1
#
_cell.length_a   1.000
_cell.length_b   1.000
_cell.length_c   1.000
_cell.angle_alpha   90.00
_cell.angle_beta   90.00
_cell.angle_gamma   90.00
#
_symmetry.space_group_name_H-M   'P 1'
#
loop_
_entity.id
_entity.type
_entity.pdbx_description
1 polymer ?
#
loop_
_entity_poly.entity_id
_entity_poly.type
_entity_poly.pdbx_seq_one_letter_code
_entity_poly.pdbx_strand_id
1 'polypeptide(L)'
;MSYDSNAGPSTRDNGIALPDAEHYEDMIRARLAMDKNMQMVIAENQTYRPKNTTAAYKSKQREWFEWCANKEKAADGAIVYDAKLAFFLKDYALTRGNKFKKNADGSPAPLGRESVLAYVKAVVDLYHQQVEAGFNKHTMARGPIVKRFLDTHTKKETRRKRTEYEDRGKNTLNDGYTDQELLRINQYFLVQNNIFSLRNKVCFSMSHAMLMRSETALGTQLPDLLIMELKNQGPSSCFAIVATITFGKTNKDGKIQYGSALRHRDVEVCPHGAFAQYFFSLFHHQNLPFPNFSTRRDWYCGVHSSKLTHINRKSAINMVANEGVSGDQQRQVGRWGSDRMVGCYLSGLPVDAIKVLAGFTTRKGDYFINRGSIEPSEELRKMVFPWIEHWREKFYRKEVEDDIAGPNFLDLMDYLGAVFLQSSLRQTIQLIDSVVLKGKYPESFIWSHSIFNTDLYKDYEERLSAAIATSNEKFKMSQHLEVENRTMLADSFLQISNMLRQGDENTQIQQTSTILPPSSAPLSSIPTQNTANSRGLPSCKMSRSLISVTDVWREYSVGLAGKPSIKSMEEQYGADWRKVDNRTESRFFTRHLPLYKKIESLSNERGISCEEAAQFLESRRIFDKLSINQMCKLVADNQI
;
A
#
# COMPACT_ATOMS: atom_id res chain seq x y z
N MET A 1 18.50 -79.00 30.30
CA MET A 1 17.27 -79.62 30.85
C MET A 1 17.25 -79.28 32.34
N SER A 2 16.15 -78.87 32.97
CA SER A 2 14.75 -78.79 32.52
C SER A 2 14.06 -77.46 32.96
N TYR A 3 12.78 -77.33 32.61
CA TYR A 3 11.88 -76.20 32.86
C TYR A 3 11.40 -76.08 34.33
N ASP A 4 10.98 -74.86 34.73
CA ASP A 4 9.76 -74.44 35.50
C ASP A 4 9.12 -75.35 36.59
N SER A 5 8.45 -74.86 37.65
CA SER A 5 7.97 -73.49 38.02
C SER A 5 7.49 -73.42 39.51
N ASN A 6 6.86 -72.29 39.89
CA ASN A 6 6.10 -71.96 41.13
C ASN A 6 6.90 -71.44 42.34
N ALA A 7 6.37 -70.51 43.15
CA ALA A 7 5.35 -69.47 42.93
C ALA A 7 5.44 -68.43 44.07
N GLY A 8 5.39 -67.12 43.75
CA GLY A 8 5.37 -66.02 44.74
C GLY A 8 4.07 -65.21 44.66
N PRO A 9 3.57 -64.63 45.78
CA PRO A 9 2.24 -64.02 45.81
C PRO A 9 2.15 -62.68 45.06
N SER A 10 0.95 -62.39 44.55
CA SER A 10 0.63 -61.20 43.77
C SER A 10 0.20 -60.03 44.64
N THR A 11 0.90 -58.90 44.54
CA THR A 11 0.42 -57.56 44.93
C THR A 11 0.78 -56.51 43.86
N ARG A 12 -0.07 -56.39 42.83
CA ARG A 12 -0.11 -55.19 41.97
C ARG A 12 -1.18 -54.24 42.49
N ASP A 13 -0.82 -53.41 43.47
CA ASP A 13 -1.68 -52.31 43.92
C ASP A 13 -1.25 -50.99 43.27
N ASN A 14 -1.69 -50.78 42.03
CA ASN A 14 -1.59 -49.48 41.36
C ASN A 14 -2.82 -48.64 41.71
N GLY A 15 -2.95 -48.29 43.00
CA GLY A 15 -4.03 -47.47 43.52
C GLY A 15 -4.06 -46.07 42.89
N ILE A 16 -4.84 -45.90 41.82
CA ILE A 16 -5.24 -44.58 41.34
C ILE A 16 -6.21 -44.01 42.37
N ALA A 17 -5.70 -43.17 43.27
CA ALA A 17 -6.53 -42.44 44.22
C ALA A 17 -7.58 -41.62 43.43
N LEU A 18 -8.85 -41.92 43.68
CA LEU A 18 -9.96 -41.11 43.18
C LEU A 18 -9.88 -39.73 43.86
N PRO A 19 -10.14 -38.62 43.14
CA PRO A 19 -10.15 -37.30 43.76
C PRO A 19 -11.18 -37.25 44.89
N ASP A 20 -10.84 -36.58 45.99
CA ASP A 20 -11.76 -36.34 47.09
C ASP A 20 -12.87 -35.34 46.70
N ALA A 21 -13.88 -35.23 47.57
CA ALA A 21 -15.02 -34.36 47.33
C ALA A 21 -14.63 -32.87 47.26
N GLU A 22 -13.58 -32.45 47.98
CA GLU A 22 -13.10 -31.08 47.99
C GLU A 22 -12.43 -30.72 46.65
N HIS A 23 -11.65 -31.63 46.07
CA HIS A 23 -11.12 -31.51 44.71
C HIS A 23 -12.23 -31.41 43.65
N TYR A 24 -13.29 -32.21 43.77
CA TYR A 24 -14.45 -32.10 42.86
C TYR A 24 -15.20 -30.76 43.04
N GLU A 25 -15.36 -30.27 44.27
CA GLU A 25 -15.90 -28.93 44.50
C GLU A 25 -15.00 -27.84 43.91
N ASP A 26 -13.68 -27.89 44.09
CA ASP A 26 -12.76 -26.91 43.52
C ASP A 26 -12.72 -26.95 41.99
N MET A 27 -12.84 -28.13 41.37
CA MET A 27 -13.05 -28.24 39.93
C MET A 27 -14.35 -27.54 39.47
N ILE A 28 -15.44 -27.66 40.23
CA ILE A 28 -16.71 -26.99 39.95
C ILE A 28 -16.60 -25.48 40.16
N ARG A 29 -16.00 -25.02 41.27
CA ARG A 29 -15.75 -23.60 41.57
C ARG A 29 -14.88 -22.95 40.48
N ALA A 30 -13.79 -23.61 40.09
CA ALA A 30 -12.90 -23.17 39.02
C ALA A 30 -13.62 -23.12 37.67
N ARG A 31 -14.43 -24.13 37.34
CA ARG A 31 -15.22 -24.17 36.10
C ARG A 31 -16.21 -23.00 36.03
N LEU A 32 -16.97 -22.77 37.11
CA LEU A 32 -17.92 -21.65 37.21
C LEU A 32 -17.21 -20.29 37.10
N ALA A 33 -16.01 -20.16 37.67
CA ALA A 33 -15.19 -18.95 37.54
C ALA A 33 -14.71 -18.74 36.08
N MET A 34 -14.29 -19.80 35.38
CA MET A 34 -13.91 -19.73 33.96
C MET A 34 -15.09 -19.36 33.07
N ASP A 35 -16.25 -20.00 33.24
CA ASP A 35 -17.45 -19.70 32.46
C ASP A 35 -17.95 -18.27 32.73
N LYS A 36 -17.91 -17.79 33.98
CA LYS A 36 -18.21 -16.39 34.34
C LYS A 36 -17.24 -15.42 33.67
N ASN A 37 -15.93 -15.70 33.68
CA ASN A 37 -14.93 -14.87 33.02
C ASN A 37 -15.15 -14.81 31.49
N MET A 38 -15.46 -15.96 30.87
CA MET A 38 -15.81 -16.02 29.45
C MET A 38 -17.00 -15.10 29.11
N GLN A 39 -18.07 -15.14 29.90
CA GLN A 39 -19.24 -14.26 29.71
C GLN A 39 -18.90 -12.76 29.84
N MET A 40 -18.02 -12.38 30.77
CA MET A 40 -17.56 -10.98 30.90
C MET A 40 -16.78 -10.52 29.66
N VAL A 41 -15.84 -11.34 29.15
CA VAL A 41 -15.05 -11.04 27.95
C VAL A 41 -15.94 -10.92 26.69
N ILE A 42 -17.01 -11.72 26.60
CA ILE A 42 -17.99 -11.62 25.51
C ILE A 42 -18.78 -10.32 25.60
N ALA A 43 -19.28 -9.97 26.79
CA ALA A 43 -20.03 -8.73 27.01
C ALA A 43 -19.16 -7.49 26.68
N GLU A 44 -17.90 -7.50 27.10
CA GLU A 44 -16.92 -6.45 26.77
C GLU A 44 -16.62 -6.38 25.26
N ASN A 45 -16.49 -7.51 24.57
CA ASN A 45 -16.32 -7.52 23.11
C ASN A 45 -17.53 -6.89 22.38
N GLN A 46 -18.74 -7.03 22.93
CA GLN A 46 -19.95 -6.43 22.37
C GLN A 46 -20.01 -4.90 22.58
N THR A 47 -19.48 -4.36 23.69
CA THR A 47 -19.46 -2.89 23.92
C THR A 47 -18.42 -2.19 23.04
N TYR A 48 -17.23 -2.78 22.85
CA TYR A 48 -16.18 -2.24 21.97
C TYR A 48 -16.45 -2.42 20.46
N ARG A 49 -17.53 -3.09 20.08
CA ARG A 49 -17.88 -3.31 18.67
C ARG A 49 -18.29 -2.00 17.98
N PRO A 50 -17.68 -1.63 16.83
CA PRO A 50 -18.01 -0.37 16.14
C PRO A 50 -19.49 -0.27 15.80
N LYS A 51 -20.15 0.83 16.22
CA LYS A 51 -21.61 1.07 16.12
C LYS A 51 -22.21 0.65 14.78
N ASN A 52 -21.57 1.05 13.67
CA ASN A 52 -22.00 0.72 12.30
C ASN A 52 -21.97 -0.79 11.98
N THR A 53 -21.05 -1.55 12.59
CA THR A 53 -21.02 -3.02 12.48
C THR A 53 -22.18 -3.63 13.27
N THR A 54 -22.39 -3.17 14.51
CA THR A 54 -23.47 -3.64 15.39
C THR A 54 -24.85 -3.42 14.76
N ALA A 55 -25.13 -2.24 14.20
CA ALA A 55 -26.37 -1.97 13.49
C ALA A 55 -26.52 -2.83 12.22
N ALA A 56 -25.46 -2.93 11.40
CA ALA A 56 -25.47 -3.72 10.17
C ALA A 56 -25.59 -5.24 10.41
N TYR A 57 -25.21 -5.74 11.60
CA TYR A 57 -25.42 -7.12 12.03
C TYR A 57 -26.84 -7.30 12.57
N LYS A 58 -27.28 -6.48 13.54
CA LYS A 58 -28.63 -6.58 14.15
C LYS A 58 -29.75 -6.59 13.12
N SER A 59 -29.64 -5.81 12.04
CA SER A 59 -30.60 -5.83 10.91
C SER A 59 -30.70 -7.20 10.22
N LYS A 60 -29.59 -7.94 10.07
CA LYS A 60 -29.51 -9.23 9.36
C LYS A 60 -29.81 -10.41 10.28
N GLN A 61 -29.45 -10.26 11.54
CA GLN A 61 -29.82 -11.15 12.63
C GLN A 61 -31.34 -11.15 12.81
N ARG A 62 -32.00 -9.97 12.71
CA ARG A 62 -33.46 -9.89 12.67
C ARG A 62 -34.06 -10.65 11.48
N GLU A 63 -33.57 -10.45 10.26
CA GLU A 63 -34.01 -11.21 9.07
C GLU A 63 -33.82 -12.74 9.24
N TRP A 64 -32.80 -13.19 9.98
CA TRP A 64 -32.63 -14.60 10.35
C TRP A 64 -33.70 -15.08 11.33
N PHE A 65 -34.00 -14.33 12.39
CA PHE A 65 -35.06 -14.68 13.35
C PHE A 65 -36.46 -14.65 12.71
N GLU A 66 -36.75 -13.66 11.87
CA GLU A 66 -37.99 -13.53 11.09
C GLU A 66 -38.19 -14.74 10.16
N TRP A 67 -37.14 -15.19 9.46
CA TRP A 67 -37.18 -16.39 8.63
C TRP A 67 -37.31 -17.68 9.45
N CYS A 68 -36.61 -17.76 10.59
CA CYS A 68 -36.68 -18.90 11.51
C CYS A 68 -38.03 -19.01 12.26
N ALA A 69 -38.88 -17.98 12.23
CA ALA A 69 -40.23 -18.07 12.80
C ALA A 69 -41.16 -18.99 11.98
N ASN A 70 -40.84 -19.25 10.70
CA ASN A 70 -41.54 -20.27 9.93
C ASN A 70 -41.01 -21.67 10.30
N LYS A 71 -41.81 -22.41 11.08
CA LYS A 71 -41.51 -23.78 11.55
C LYS A 71 -41.30 -24.80 10.43
N GLU A 72 -41.88 -24.60 9.24
CA GLU A 72 -41.66 -25.48 8.08
C GLU A 72 -40.24 -25.35 7.51
N LYS A 73 -39.59 -24.17 7.71
CA LYS A 73 -38.23 -23.89 7.23
C LYS A 73 -37.17 -24.04 8.32
N ALA A 74 -37.56 -23.98 9.59
CA ALA A 74 -36.66 -23.98 10.75
C ALA A 74 -37.29 -24.65 11.98
N ALA A 75 -37.46 -25.98 11.92
CA ALA A 75 -38.06 -26.76 13.01
C ALA A 75 -37.30 -26.66 14.35
N ASP A 76 -35.99 -26.40 14.32
CA ASP A 76 -35.10 -26.15 15.46
C ASP A 76 -34.95 -24.65 15.81
N GLY A 77 -35.94 -23.84 15.43
CA GLY A 77 -36.03 -22.43 15.82
C GLY A 77 -34.87 -21.60 15.30
N ALA A 78 -34.19 -20.86 16.17
CA ALA A 78 -33.13 -19.92 15.77
C ALA A 78 -31.70 -20.51 15.69
N ILE A 79 -31.51 -21.80 16.00
CA ILE A 79 -30.19 -22.46 16.06
C ILE A 79 -29.47 -22.37 14.70
N VAL A 80 -28.18 -22.02 14.71
CA VAL A 80 -27.36 -21.76 13.52
C VAL A 80 -26.38 -22.91 13.25
N TYR A 81 -26.33 -23.40 12.01
CA TYR A 81 -25.34 -24.37 11.52
C TYR A 81 -25.18 -24.27 10.00
N ASP A 82 -24.09 -24.83 9.45
CA ASP A 82 -23.65 -24.68 8.05
C ASP A 82 -24.76 -24.93 7.01
N ALA A 83 -25.49 -26.04 7.11
CA ALA A 83 -26.55 -26.38 6.15
C ALA A 83 -27.70 -25.36 6.15
N LYS A 84 -28.18 -24.96 7.33
CA LYS A 84 -29.30 -24.03 7.50
C LYS A 84 -28.92 -22.59 7.16
N LEU A 85 -27.69 -22.16 7.46
CA LEU A 85 -27.18 -20.88 6.98
C LEU A 85 -27.12 -20.85 5.45
N ALA A 86 -26.64 -21.90 4.80
CA ALA A 86 -26.69 -22.00 3.33
C ALA A 86 -28.13 -22.02 2.78
N PHE A 87 -29.08 -22.65 3.48
CA PHE A 87 -30.49 -22.66 3.08
C PHE A 87 -31.14 -21.27 3.18
N PHE A 88 -31.05 -20.58 4.33
CA PHE A 88 -31.51 -19.19 4.50
C PHE A 88 -30.96 -18.25 3.44
N LEU A 89 -29.66 -18.37 3.12
CA LEU A 89 -29.03 -17.51 2.11
C LEU A 89 -29.61 -17.76 0.71
N LYS A 90 -29.96 -19.01 0.38
CA LYS A 90 -30.57 -19.39 -0.90
C LYS A 90 -32.06 -19.02 -0.98
N ASP A 91 -32.83 -19.38 0.05
CA ASP A 91 -34.29 -19.30 0.10
C ASP A 91 -34.82 -17.87 0.33
N TYR A 92 -34.12 -17.09 1.16
CA TYR A 92 -34.56 -15.75 1.58
C TYR A 92 -33.55 -14.66 1.18
N ALA A 93 -32.26 -14.82 1.49
CA ALA A 93 -31.35 -13.68 1.37
C ALA A 93 -31.06 -13.29 -0.09
N LEU A 94 -30.98 -14.26 -1.02
CA LEU A 94 -30.84 -13.99 -2.45
C LEU A 94 -32.17 -13.59 -3.11
N THR A 95 -33.27 -14.28 -2.80
CA THR A 95 -34.60 -14.05 -3.41
C THR A 95 -35.16 -12.66 -3.12
N ARG A 96 -35.00 -12.16 -1.88
CA ARG A 96 -35.43 -10.81 -1.48
C ARG A 96 -34.61 -9.68 -2.11
N GLY A 97 -33.44 -9.98 -2.69
CA GLY A 97 -32.58 -9.01 -3.38
C GLY A 97 -32.15 -7.79 -2.53
N ASN A 98 -31.71 -6.71 -3.17
CA ASN A 98 -31.21 -5.51 -2.52
C ASN A 98 -32.36 -4.58 -2.11
N LYS A 99 -32.43 -4.25 -0.81
CA LYS A 99 -33.47 -3.39 -0.23
C LYS A 99 -33.48 -1.94 -0.74
N PHE A 100 -32.34 -1.46 -1.25
CA PHE A 100 -32.17 -0.06 -1.68
C PHE A 100 -31.93 0.08 -3.18
N LYS A 101 -31.09 -0.79 -3.76
CA LYS A 101 -30.86 -0.79 -5.22
C LYS A 101 -31.95 -1.60 -5.92
N LYS A 102 -32.77 -0.93 -6.72
CA LYS A 102 -33.68 -1.57 -7.67
C LYS A 102 -33.05 -1.67 -9.07
N ASN A 103 -33.58 -2.57 -9.88
CA ASN A 103 -33.36 -2.63 -11.33
C ASN A 103 -34.32 -1.65 -12.05
N ALA A 104 -34.20 -1.50 -13.36
CA ALA A 104 -35.02 -0.57 -14.15
C ALA A 104 -36.53 -0.94 -14.20
N ASP A 105 -36.86 -2.22 -14.01
CA ASP A 105 -38.22 -2.74 -13.86
C ASP A 105 -38.80 -2.55 -12.43
N GLY A 106 -38.05 -1.90 -11.53
CA GLY A 106 -38.42 -1.72 -10.14
C GLY A 106 -38.17 -2.94 -9.22
N SER A 107 -37.70 -4.08 -9.76
CA SER A 107 -37.39 -5.28 -8.98
C SER A 107 -36.15 -5.09 -8.09
N PRO A 108 -36.02 -5.80 -6.96
CA PRO A 108 -34.82 -5.74 -6.12
C PRO A 108 -33.57 -6.25 -6.86
N ALA A 109 -32.52 -5.45 -6.95
CA ALA A 109 -31.29 -5.85 -7.63
C ALA A 109 -30.60 -7.05 -6.91
N PRO A 110 -29.93 -7.97 -7.63
CA PRO A 110 -29.31 -9.14 -7.01
C PRO A 110 -28.26 -8.76 -5.94
N LEU A 111 -28.16 -9.56 -4.87
CA LEU A 111 -27.15 -9.34 -3.83
C LEU A 111 -25.75 -9.71 -4.32
N GLY A 112 -24.86 -8.71 -4.34
CA GLY A 112 -23.42 -8.93 -4.53
C GLY A 112 -22.81 -9.81 -3.45
N ARG A 113 -21.71 -10.49 -3.80
CA ARG A 113 -20.96 -11.42 -2.95
C ARG A 113 -20.65 -10.85 -1.56
N GLU A 114 -20.26 -9.58 -1.47
CA GLU A 114 -19.89 -8.91 -0.23
C GLU A 114 -21.11 -8.64 0.67
N SER A 115 -22.30 -8.43 0.07
CA SER A 115 -23.58 -8.36 0.80
C SER A 115 -23.95 -9.74 1.38
N VAL A 116 -23.80 -10.81 0.59
CA VAL A 116 -24.03 -12.20 1.04
C VAL A 116 -23.06 -12.57 2.17
N LEU A 117 -21.78 -12.21 2.03
CA LEU A 117 -20.76 -12.37 3.08
C LEU A 117 -21.08 -11.58 4.35
N ALA A 118 -21.81 -10.45 4.26
CA ALA A 118 -22.26 -9.71 5.43
C ALA A 118 -23.41 -10.42 6.18
N TYR A 119 -24.29 -11.16 5.50
CA TYR A 119 -25.24 -12.08 6.16
C TYR A 119 -24.51 -13.24 6.82
N VAL A 120 -23.56 -13.90 6.12
CA VAL A 120 -22.74 -14.97 6.70
C VAL A 120 -22.06 -14.50 7.98
N LYS A 121 -21.40 -13.33 7.96
CA LYS A 121 -20.74 -12.77 9.16
C LYS A 121 -21.72 -12.46 10.30
N ALA A 122 -22.88 -11.89 10.00
CA ALA A 122 -23.87 -11.53 11.02
C ALA A 122 -24.58 -12.74 11.65
N VAL A 123 -24.74 -13.85 10.91
CA VAL A 123 -25.37 -15.07 11.45
C VAL A 123 -24.34 -16.01 12.09
N VAL A 124 -23.09 -16.05 11.60
CA VAL A 124 -21.98 -16.69 12.33
C VAL A 124 -21.71 -15.98 13.68
N ASP A 125 -21.94 -14.68 13.76
CA ASP A 125 -21.89 -13.94 15.03
C ASP A 125 -22.97 -14.38 16.04
N LEU A 126 -24.17 -14.77 15.57
CA LEU A 126 -25.17 -15.43 16.44
C LEU A 126 -24.73 -16.84 16.84
N TYR A 127 -24.13 -17.60 15.93
CA TYR A 127 -23.61 -18.94 16.24
C TYR A 127 -22.62 -18.91 17.40
N HIS A 128 -21.67 -17.97 17.40
CA HIS A 128 -20.72 -17.81 18.50
C HIS A 128 -21.47 -17.58 19.83
N GLN A 129 -22.38 -16.61 19.88
CA GLN A 129 -23.22 -16.33 21.06
C GLN A 129 -24.03 -17.56 21.53
N GLN A 130 -24.55 -18.38 20.60
CA GLN A 130 -25.32 -19.59 20.93
C GLN A 130 -24.45 -20.74 21.46
N VAL A 131 -23.19 -20.86 21.01
CA VAL A 131 -22.22 -21.84 21.52
C VAL A 131 -21.69 -21.39 22.88
N GLU A 132 -21.37 -20.11 23.02
CA GLU A 132 -20.91 -19.46 24.26
C GLU A 132 -21.96 -19.55 25.39
N ALA A 133 -23.25 -19.52 25.03
CA ALA A 133 -24.38 -19.73 25.94
C ALA A 133 -24.83 -21.21 26.05
N GLY A 134 -24.11 -22.16 25.46
CA GLY A 134 -24.38 -23.60 25.56
C GLY A 134 -25.60 -24.14 24.79
N PHE A 135 -26.41 -23.29 24.18
CA PHE A 135 -27.61 -23.67 23.43
C PHE A 135 -27.31 -24.43 22.13
N ASN A 136 -26.14 -24.21 21.52
CA ASN A 136 -25.78 -24.77 20.22
C ASN A 136 -24.60 -25.73 20.33
N LYS A 137 -24.84 -26.99 19.91
CA LYS A 137 -23.88 -28.10 19.97
C LYS A 137 -23.27 -28.45 18.61
N HIS A 138 -23.57 -27.69 17.56
CA HIS A 138 -22.95 -27.91 16.24
C HIS A 138 -21.50 -27.43 16.23
N THR A 139 -20.66 -28.05 15.39
CA THR A 139 -19.22 -27.77 15.34
C THR A 139 -18.84 -26.50 14.57
N MET A 140 -19.70 -26.04 13.64
CA MET A 140 -19.50 -24.78 12.91
C MET A 140 -20.74 -24.29 12.15
N ALA A 141 -20.93 -22.97 12.13
CA ALA A 141 -21.91 -22.29 11.26
C ALA A 141 -21.41 -21.98 9.84
N ARG A 142 -20.10 -22.06 9.58
CA ARG A 142 -19.51 -21.76 8.26
C ARG A 142 -18.54 -22.85 7.83
N GLY A 143 -19.10 -23.94 7.35
CA GLY A 143 -18.41 -25.14 6.91
C GLY A 143 -18.38 -25.31 5.39
N PRO A 144 -18.27 -26.56 4.91
CA PRO A 144 -18.18 -26.89 3.49
C PRO A 144 -19.38 -26.41 2.65
N ILE A 145 -20.58 -26.36 3.21
CA ILE A 145 -21.82 -26.03 2.48
C ILE A 145 -21.89 -24.52 2.23
N VAL A 146 -21.73 -23.68 3.25
CA VAL A 146 -21.66 -22.22 3.06
C VAL A 146 -20.48 -21.82 2.19
N LYS A 147 -19.34 -22.53 2.28
CA LYS A 147 -18.20 -22.31 1.36
C LYS A 147 -18.57 -22.61 -0.10
N ARG A 148 -19.09 -23.82 -0.39
CA ARG A 148 -19.54 -24.21 -1.74
C ARG A 148 -20.64 -23.27 -2.28
N PHE A 149 -21.54 -22.81 -1.42
CA PHE A 149 -22.57 -21.82 -1.77
C PHE A 149 -21.96 -20.48 -2.20
N LEU A 150 -21.04 -19.92 -1.41
CA LEU A 150 -20.35 -18.66 -1.72
C LEU A 150 -19.52 -18.75 -3.01
N ASP A 151 -18.82 -19.85 -3.21
CA ASP A 151 -18.04 -20.11 -4.43
C ASP A 151 -18.95 -20.23 -5.66
N THR A 152 -20.11 -20.90 -5.51
CA THR A 152 -21.13 -21.02 -6.56
C THR A 152 -21.80 -19.69 -6.88
N HIS A 153 -22.15 -18.89 -5.88
CA HIS A 153 -22.72 -17.55 -6.07
C HIS A 153 -21.73 -16.63 -6.79
N THR A 154 -20.45 -16.66 -6.39
CA THR A 154 -19.39 -15.90 -7.07
C THR A 154 -19.29 -16.28 -8.55
N LYS A 155 -19.28 -17.58 -8.88
CA LYS A 155 -19.28 -18.07 -10.27
C LYS A 155 -20.54 -17.68 -11.04
N LYS A 156 -21.72 -17.73 -10.41
CA LYS A 156 -22.99 -17.30 -11.01
C LYS A 156 -22.97 -15.81 -11.33
N GLU A 157 -22.54 -14.96 -10.41
CA GLU A 157 -22.38 -13.52 -10.66
C GLU A 157 -21.40 -13.25 -11.81
N THR A 158 -20.21 -13.87 -11.82
CA THR A 158 -19.26 -13.69 -12.93
C THR A 158 -19.83 -14.12 -14.29
N ARG A 159 -20.67 -15.17 -14.34
CA ARG A 159 -21.39 -15.56 -15.57
C ARG A 159 -22.49 -14.56 -15.92
N ARG A 160 -23.31 -14.15 -14.95
CA ARG A 160 -24.41 -13.19 -15.11
C ARG A 160 -23.91 -11.87 -15.70
N LYS A 161 -22.88 -11.28 -15.10
CA LYS A 161 -22.21 -10.05 -15.59
C LYS A 161 -21.73 -10.16 -17.04
N ARG A 162 -21.26 -11.33 -17.47
CA ARG A 162 -20.83 -11.58 -18.87
C ARG A 162 -22.01 -11.74 -19.83
N THR A 163 -23.12 -12.32 -19.39
CA THR A 163 -24.32 -12.55 -20.21
C THR A 163 -25.20 -11.30 -20.33
N GLU A 164 -25.28 -10.47 -19.28
CA GLU A 164 -25.98 -9.17 -19.29
C GLU A 164 -25.16 -8.04 -19.94
N TYR A 165 -23.94 -8.32 -20.40
CA TYR A 165 -23.00 -7.32 -20.92
C TYR A 165 -22.75 -6.14 -19.96
N GLU A 166 -22.73 -6.38 -18.64
CA GLU A 166 -22.39 -5.31 -17.68
C GLU A 166 -20.99 -4.77 -18.01
N ASP A 167 -20.89 -3.44 -18.04
CA ASP A 167 -19.67 -2.74 -18.43
C ASP A 167 -18.43 -3.31 -17.74
N ARG A 168 -17.47 -3.72 -18.57
CA ARG A 168 -16.23 -4.37 -18.17
C ARG A 168 -15.15 -3.35 -17.76
N GLY A 169 -15.34 -2.07 -18.06
CA GLY A 169 -14.52 -0.98 -17.52
C GLY A 169 -14.86 -0.67 -16.05
N LYS A 170 -16.13 -0.84 -15.66
CA LYS A 170 -16.64 -0.55 -14.32
C LYS A 170 -15.92 -1.29 -13.18
N ASN A 171 -15.50 -0.56 -12.16
CA ASN A 171 -14.64 -0.97 -11.05
C ASN A 171 -13.30 -1.57 -11.49
N THR A 172 -12.76 -1.17 -12.64
CA THR A 172 -11.41 -1.55 -13.10
C THR A 172 -10.46 -0.35 -13.14
N LEU A 173 -9.25 -0.52 -13.68
CA LEU A 173 -8.24 0.54 -13.80
C LEU A 173 -8.71 1.78 -14.60
N ASN A 174 -9.75 1.62 -15.43
CA ASN A 174 -10.32 2.69 -16.25
C ASN A 174 -11.57 3.34 -15.61
N ASP A 175 -12.03 2.88 -14.42
CA ASP A 175 -13.15 3.50 -13.68
C ASP A 175 -12.58 4.53 -12.68
N GLY A 176 -12.13 5.66 -13.24
CA GLY A 176 -11.49 6.76 -12.54
C GLY A 176 -11.47 8.03 -13.40
N TYR A 177 -10.85 9.09 -12.90
CA TYR A 177 -10.68 10.36 -13.64
C TYR A 177 -9.28 10.45 -14.28
N THR A 178 -9.22 11.07 -15.46
CA THR A 178 -7.98 11.48 -16.13
C THR A 178 -7.37 12.72 -15.48
N ASP A 179 -6.11 13.05 -15.79
CA ASP A 179 -5.44 14.28 -15.31
C ASP A 179 -6.20 15.56 -15.72
N GLN A 180 -6.84 15.55 -16.90
CA GLN A 180 -7.68 16.66 -17.37
C GLN A 180 -9.00 16.78 -16.59
N GLU A 181 -9.49 15.69 -16.01
CA GLU A 181 -10.69 15.69 -15.16
C GLU A 181 -10.33 16.05 -13.72
N LEU A 182 -9.19 15.57 -13.23
CA LEU A 182 -8.57 16.01 -11.99
C LEU A 182 -8.37 17.54 -11.96
N LEU A 183 -7.89 18.12 -13.06
CA LEU A 183 -7.79 19.56 -13.24
C LEU A 183 -9.18 20.22 -13.24
N ARG A 184 -10.12 19.77 -14.09
CA ARG A 184 -11.48 20.34 -14.17
C ARG A 184 -12.24 20.31 -12.84
N ILE A 185 -12.09 19.25 -12.05
CA ILE A 185 -12.66 19.14 -10.69
C ILE A 185 -12.04 20.18 -9.75
N ASN A 186 -10.72 20.36 -9.82
CA ASN A 186 -10.00 21.36 -9.02
C ASN A 186 -10.34 22.81 -9.42
N GLN A 187 -10.55 23.05 -10.71
CA GLN A 187 -10.99 24.33 -11.28
C GLN A 187 -12.40 24.66 -10.84
N TYR A 188 -13.32 23.69 -10.88
CA TYR A 188 -14.68 23.85 -10.37
C TYR A 188 -14.68 24.35 -8.91
N PHE A 189 -13.88 23.75 -8.02
CA PHE A 189 -13.80 24.22 -6.63
C PHE A 189 -13.24 25.64 -6.48
N LEU A 190 -12.36 26.10 -7.38
CA LEU A 190 -11.82 27.46 -7.36
C LEU A 190 -12.86 28.48 -7.89
N VAL A 191 -13.52 28.18 -9.01
CA VAL A 191 -14.56 29.03 -9.64
C VAL A 191 -15.78 29.21 -8.74
N GLN A 192 -16.14 28.22 -7.91
CA GLN A 192 -17.23 28.34 -6.94
C GLN A 192 -16.96 29.39 -5.84
N ASN A 193 -15.71 29.84 -5.67
CA ASN A 193 -15.31 31.04 -4.93
C ASN A 193 -15.92 31.20 -3.52
N ASN A 194 -15.95 30.12 -2.72
CA ASN A 194 -16.44 30.18 -1.34
C ASN A 194 -15.72 29.20 -0.41
N ILE A 195 -15.81 29.41 0.91
CA ILE A 195 -15.06 28.59 1.86
C ILE A 195 -15.49 27.12 1.89
N PHE A 196 -16.73 26.79 1.53
CA PHE A 196 -17.17 25.40 1.41
C PHE A 196 -16.56 24.71 0.18
N SER A 197 -16.35 25.42 -0.92
CA SER A 197 -15.65 24.86 -2.10
C SER A 197 -14.17 24.62 -1.80
N LEU A 198 -13.50 25.51 -1.05
CA LEU A 198 -12.13 25.30 -0.56
C LEU A 198 -12.03 24.11 0.42
N ARG A 199 -12.95 23.97 1.37
CA ARG A 199 -13.04 22.78 2.24
C ARG A 199 -13.18 21.49 1.44
N ASN A 200 -14.07 21.51 0.44
CA ASN A 200 -14.32 20.35 -0.43
C ASN A 200 -13.07 20.04 -1.28
N LYS A 201 -12.35 21.06 -1.75
CA LYS A 201 -11.04 20.95 -2.42
C LYS A 201 -10.02 20.24 -1.52
N VAL A 202 -9.86 20.67 -0.26
CA VAL A 202 -8.98 19.99 0.71
C VAL A 202 -9.36 18.52 0.91
N CYS A 203 -10.64 18.23 1.18
CA CYS A 203 -11.09 16.84 1.36
C CYS A 203 -10.85 15.97 0.10
N PHE A 204 -11.03 16.53 -1.09
CA PHE A 204 -10.73 15.88 -2.36
C PHE A 204 -9.21 15.67 -2.54
N SER A 205 -8.39 16.68 -2.25
CA SER A 205 -6.92 16.61 -2.29
C SER A 205 -6.36 15.57 -1.31
N MET A 206 -6.92 15.43 -0.11
CA MET A 206 -6.57 14.35 0.84
C MET A 206 -6.98 12.97 0.31
N SER A 207 -8.13 12.89 -0.37
CA SER A 207 -8.60 11.62 -0.97
C SER A 207 -7.76 11.20 -2.17
N HIS A 208 -7.29 12.17 -2.98
CA HIS A 208 -6.45 11.94 -4.16
C HIS A 208 -4.97 11.76 -3.79
N ALA A 209 -4.32 12.80 -3.29
CA ALA A 209 -2.86 12.84 -3.12
C ALA A 209 -2.38 12.06 -1.88
N MET A 210 -3.21 11.97 -0.83
CA MET A 210 -2.89 11.25 0.41
C MET A 210 -3.57 9.88 0.49
N LEU A 211 -4.32 9.48 -0.56
CA LEU A 211 -5.07 8.22 -0.69
C LEU A 211 -6.03 7.91 0.48
N MET A 212 -6.51 8.96 1.15
CA MET A 212 -7.37 8.83 2.33
C MET A 212 -8.80 8.46 1.94
N ARG A 213 -9.48 7.66 2.78
CA ARG A 213 -10.92 7.44 2.62
C ARG A 213 -11.69 8.62 3.20
N SER A 214 -12.88 8.91 2.68
CA SER A 214 -13.73 10.02 3.14
C SER A 214 -14.00 10.02 4.65
N GLU A 215 -14.23 8.86 5.27
CA GLU A 215 -14.35 8.72 6.74
C GLU A 215 -13.08 9.19 7.48
N THR A 216 -11.90 8.90 6.94
CA THR A 216 -10.62 9.33 7.53
C THR A 216 -10.36 10.80 7.25
N ALA A 217 -10.51 11.26 6.00
CA ALA A 217 -10.27 12.65 5.61
C ALA A 217 -11.20 13.63 6.34
N LEU A 218 -12.49 13.31 6.47
CA LEU A 218 -13.47 14.15 7.22
C LEU A 218 -13.29 14.09 8.74
N GLY A 219 -12.66 13.05 9.27
CA GLY A 219 -12.35 12.92 10.70
C GLY A 219 -10.95 13.42 11.08
N THR A 220 -10.12 13.84 10.11
CA THR A 220 -8.73 14.27 10.36
C THR A 220 -8.73 15.60 11.08
N GLN A 221 -7.90 15.74 12.10
CA GLN A 221 -7.82 16.91 12.95
C GLN A 221 -6.53 17.68 12.73
N LEU A 222 -6.47 18.93 13.22
CA LEU A 222 -5.25 19.75 13.15
C LEU A 222 -4.03 19.07 13.79
N PRO A 223 -4.14 18.38 14.96
CA PRO A 223 -3.01 17.64 15.56
C PRO A 223 -2.55 16.39 14.76
N ASP A 224 -3.35 15.87 13.82
CA ASP A 224 -2.93 14.74 12.99
C ASP A 224 -1.95 15.17 11.88
N LEU A 225 -1.94 16.47 11.53
CA LEU A 225 -1.23 17.03 10.39
C LEU A 225 0.15 17.58 10.80
N LEU A 226 1.19 17.21 10.04
CA LEU A 226 2.55 17.72 10.20
C LEU A 226 3.24 17.93 8.85
N ILE A 227 4.34 18.68 8.84
CA ILE A 227 5.22 18.84 7.67
C ILE A 227 6.50 18.01 7.83
N MET A 228 7.06 17.50 6.73
CA MET A 228 8.34 16.78 6.74
C MET A 228 9.20 17.06 5.51
N GLU A 229 10.46 17.43 5.73
CA GLU A 229 11.49 17.65 4.69
C GLU A 229 11.95 16.31 4.06
N LEU A 230 11.86 16.20 2.73
CA LEU A 230 12.41 15.09 1.95
C LEU A 230 13.68 15.56 1.22
N LYS A 231 14.85 15.16 1.75
CA LYS A 231 16.14 15.52 1.17
C LYS A 231 16.39 14.84 -0.19
N ASN A 232 17.23 15.47 -1.01
CA ASN A 232 17.80 14.92 -2.24
C ASN A 232 16.79 14.51 -3.35
N GLN A 233 15.62 15.17 -3.40
CA GLN A 233 14.58 14.86 -4.41
C GLN A 233 14.76 15.60 -5.75
N GLY A 234 15.36 16.78 -5.72
CA GLY A 234 15.62 17.65 -6.86
C GLY A 234 16.23 18.98 -6.45
N PRO A 235 16.39 19.94 -7.39
CA PRO A 235 16.96 21.25 -7.10
C PRO A 235 16.04 22.14 -6.25
N SER A 236 14.72 21.88 -6.20
CA SER A 236 13.83 22.49 -5.22
C SER A 236 13.79 21.65 -3.93
N SER A 237 13.82 22.30 -2.78
CA SER A 237 13.61 21.65 -1.49
C SER A 237 12.21 21.04 -1.45
N CYS A 238 12.13 19.77 -1.04
CA CYS A 238 10.92 18.96 -1.16
C CYS A 238 10.34 18.74 0.23
N PHE A 239 9.05 19.05 0.42
CA PHE A 239 8.36 18.87 1.70
C PHE A 239 7.02 18.18 1.46
N ALA A 240 6.65 17.30 2.39
CA ALA A 240 5.39 16.58 2.38
C ALA A 240 4.52 16.99 3.58
N ILE A 241 3.27 17.37 3.32
CA ILE A 241 2.22 17.30 4.35
C ILE A 241 1.99 15.82 4.64
N VAL A 242 1.95 15.46 5.92
CA VAL A 242 1.66 14.10 6.39
C VAL A 242 0.48 14.16 7.34
N ALA A 243 -0.54 13.35 7.10
CA ALA A 243 -1.65 13.10 8.02
C ALA A 243 -1.42 11.77 8.74
N THR A 244 -1.42 11.82 10.07
CA THR A 244 -1.28 10.67 10.95
C THR A 244 -2.64 9.98 11.11
N ILE A 245 -2.78 8.79 10.55
CA ILE A 245 -4.05 8.06 10.50
C ILE A 245 -4.09 7.04 11.63
N THR A 246 -4.77 7.40 12.72
CA THR A 246 -4.94 6.54 13.92
C THR A 246 -6.28 5.81 13.96
N PHE A 247 -7.23 6.16 13.08
CA PHE A 247 -8.62 5.70 13.12
C PHE A 247 -9.19 5.33 11.73
N GLY A 248 -10.42 4.82 11.70
CA GLY A 248 -11.19 4.51 10.49
C GLY A 248 -11.55 3.03 10.34
N LYS A 249 -12.51 2.71 9.47
CA LYS A 249 -13.18 1.40 9.32
C LYS A 249 -12.27 0.19 9.08
N THR A 250 -11.09 0.39 8.49
CA THR A 250 -10.07 -0.67 8.31
C THR A 250 -8.97 -0.67 9.38
N ASN A 251 -8.88 0.39 10.18
CA ASN A 251 -7.85 0.57 11.21
C ASN A 251 -8.46 0.40 12.61
N LYS A 252 -9.01 -0.79 12.87
CA LYS A 252 -9.72 -1.10 14.13
C LYS A 252 -8.80 -1.23 15.34
N ASP A 253 -7.52 -1.46 15.09
CA ASP A 253 -6.52 -1.76 16.11
C ASP A 253 -5.75 -0.50 16.58
N GLY A 254 -6.07 0.68 16.05
CA GLY A 254 -5.37 1.94 16.34
C GLY A 254 -3.93 1.99 15.79
N LYS A 255 -3.62 1.22 14.73
CA LYS A 255 -2.27 1.15 14.14
C LYS A 255 -1.98 2.46 13.42
N ILE A 256 -0.87 3.11 13.74
CA ILE A 256 -0.49 4.37 13.10
C ILE A 256 -0.21 4.10 11.61
N GLN A 257 -0.99 4.77 10.74
CA GLN A 257 -0.81 4.81 9.30
C GLN A 257 -0.49 6.26 8.89
N TYR A 258 -0.01 6.48 7.66
CA TYR A 258 0.29 7.81 7.15
C TYR A 258 -0.32 8.00 5.76
N GLY A 259 -1.09 9.08 5.61
CA GLY A 259 -1.36 9.69 4.31
C GLY A 259 -0.38 10.83 4.09
N SER A 260 0.08 11.08 2.87
CA SER A 260 1.09 12.11 2.62
C SER A 260 1.05 12.65 1.20
N ALA A 261 1.23 13.97 1.04
CA ALA A 261 1.18 14.65 -0.26
C ALA A 261 2.34 15.63 -0.44
N LEU A 262 2.87 15.74 -1.66
CA LEU A 262 3.90 16.71 -2.07
C LEU A 262 3.27 17.97 -2.71
N ARG A 263 4.06 19.02 -2.94
CA ARG A 263 3.59 20.17 -3.73
C ARG A 263 3.49 19.77 -5.19
N HIS A 264 2.33 19.96 -5.80
CA HIS A 264 2.08 19.55 -7.19
C HIS A 264 2.72 20.55 -8.17
N ARG A 265 3.19 20.07 -9.32
CA ARG A 265 3.82 20.90 -10.37
C ARG A 265 2.88 21.97 -10.93
N ASP A 266 1.61 21.63 -11.09
CA ASP A 266 0.51 22.57 -11.35
C ASP A 266 -0.02 23.11 -10.01
N VAL A 267 -0.23 24.42 -9.95
CA VAL A 267 -0.77 25.12 -8.78
C VAL A 267 -2.26 24.80 -8.55
N GLU A 268 -3.04 24.58 -9.61
CA GLU A 268 -4.49 24.40 -9.50
C GLU A 268 -4.88 23.08 -8.82
N VAL A 269 -4.07 22.04 -9.00
CA VAL A 269 -4.23 20.70 -8.40
C VAL A 269 -3.46 20.57 -7.07
N CYS A 270 -2.71 21.61 -6.66
CA CYS A 270 -1.78 21.56 -5.53
C CYS A 270 -2.49 21.29 -4.18
N PRO A 271 -2.22 20.15 -3.51
CA PRO A 271 -2.87 19.83 -2.23
C PRO A 271 -2.42 20.79 -1.12
N HIS A 272 -1.15 21.18 -1.13
CA HIS A 272 -0.61 22.21 -0.24
C HIS A 272 -1.28 23.58 -0.47
N GLY A 273 -1.52 23.95 -1.74
CA GLY A 273 -2.25 25.17 -2.08
C GLY A 273 -3.69 25.14 -1.56
N ALA A 274 -4.38 23.99 -1.70
CA ALA A 274 -5.71 23.81 -1.13
C ALA A 274 -5.74 23.98 0.40
N PHE A 275 -4.79 23.37 1.12
CA PHE A 275 -4.66 23.54 2.58
C PHE A 275 -4.37 25.00 2.95
N ALA A 276 -3.43 25.66 2.28
CA ALA A 276 -3.09 27.07 2.52
C ALA A 276 -4.29 28.01 2.28
N GLN A 277 -4.96 27.90 1.13
CA GLN A 277 -6.15 28.69 0.81
C GLN A 277 -7.27 28.50 1.85
N TYR A 278 -7.49 27.26 2.29
CA TYR A 278 -8.54 26.94 3.26
C TYR A 278 -8.22 27.48 4.66
N PHE A 279 -7.01 27.26 5.19
CA PHE A 279 -6.62 27.81 6.50
C PHE A 279 -6.53 29.35 6.48
N PHE A 280 -6.08 29.96 5.39
CA PHE A 280 -6.11 31.42 5.24
C PHE A 280 -7.55 31.95 5.28
N SER A 281 -8.47 31.28 4.58
CA SER A 281 -9.88 31.65 4.60
C SER A 281 -10.51 31.48 5.99
N LEU A 282 -10.16 30.42 6.73
CA LEU A 282 -10.65 30.21 8.10
C LEU A 282 -10.16 31.29 9.07
N PHE A 283 -8.85 31.53 9.14
CA PHE A 283 -8.27 32.40 10.18
C PHE A 283 -8.31 33.89 9.83
N HIS A 284 -8.14 34.26 8.55
CA HIS A 284 -8.14 35.68 8.12
C HIS A 284 -9.50 36.17 7.62
N HIS A 285 -10.27 35.37 6.86
CA HIS A 285 -11.57 35.81 6.32
C HIS A 285 -12.76 35.53 7.24
N GLN A 286 -12.83 34.36 7.88
CA GLN A 286 -13.90 34.06 8.83
C GLN A 286 -13.59 34.56 10.25
N ASN A 287 -12.38 35.08 10.50
CA ASN A 287 -11.90 35.52 11.82
C ASN A 287 -12.10 34.44 12.91
N LEU A 288 -11.98 33.16 12.54
CA LEU A 288 -11.98 32.07 13.52
C LEU A 288 -10.74 32.19 14.40
N PRO A 289 -10.85 31.97 15.73
CA PRO A 289 -9.71 32.04 16.62
C PRO A 289 -8.66 31.00 16.19
N PHE A 290 -7.40 31.44 16.12
CA PHE A 290 -6.28 30.53 15.94
C PHE A 290 -6.22 29.53 17.12
N PRO A 291 -5.79 28.27 16.93
CA PRO A 291 -5.84 27.27 17.99
C PRO A 291 -5.10 27.71 19.27
N ASN A 292 -5.66 27.32 20.41
CA ASN A 292 -5.13 27.62 21.74
C ASN A 292 -4.31 26.42 22.23
N PHE A 293 -3.00 26.64 22.45
CA PHE A 293 -2.07 25.59 22.90
C PHE A 293 -1.80 25.65 24.42
N SER A 294 -2.49 26.51 25.17
CA SER A 294 -2.23 26.74 26.61
C SER A 294 -2.28 25.45 27.44
N THR A 295 -3.27 24.61 27.15
CA THR A 295 -3.35 23.23 27.67
C THR A 295 -3.61 22.25 26.52
N ARG A 296 -3.24 20.99 26.70
CA ARG A 296 -3.65 19.91 25.79
C ARG A 296 -5.17 19.78 25.71
N ARG A 297 -5.94 20.19 26.73
CA ARG A 297 -7.41 20.20 26.63
C ARG A 297 -7.87 21.18 25.56
N ASP A 298 -7.32 22.39 25.54
CA ASP A 298 -7.73 23.44 24.61
C ASP A 298 -7.35 23.10 23.16
N TRP A 299 -6.19 22.46 22.97
CA TRP A 299 -5.69 22.03 21.66
C TRP A 299 -6.40 20.79 21.11
N TYR A 300 -6.61 19.75 21.93
CA TYR A 300 -7.25 18.49 21.53
C TYR A 300 -8.78 18.48 21.80
N CYS A 301 -9.40 19.65 21.99
CA CYS A 301 -10.79 19.78 22.45
C CYS A 301 -11.79 19.24 21.41
N GLY A 302 -12.24 17.99 21.62
CA GLY A 302 -12.99 17.20 20.64
C GLY A 302 -12.61 15.72 20.65
N VAL A 303 -11.48 15.34 21.25
CA VAL A 303 -11.07 13.93 21.43
C VAL A 303 -11.05 13.52 22.90
N HIS A 304 -11.79 12.47 23.23
CA HIS A 304 -11.61 11.73 24.47
C HIS A 304 -10.89 10.41 24.18
N SER A 305 -9.60 10.33 24.52
CA SER A 305 -8.80 9.10 24.40
C SER A 305 -7.77 9.01 25.53
N SER A 306 -7.66 7.84 26.16
CA SER A 306 -6.80 7.58 27.32
C SER A 306 -5.40 7.05 26.97
N LYS A 307 -4.98 7.08 25.69
CA LYS A 307 -3.69 6.53 25.22
C LYS A 307 -2.91 7.54 24.36
N LEU A 308 -2.34 8.54 25.03
CA LEU A 308 -1.59 9.67 24.44
C LEU A 308 -0.08 9.40 24.19
N THR A 309 0.42 8.17 24.39
CA THR A 309 1.85 7.92 24.71
C THR A 309 2.55 6.83 23.87
N HIS A 310 2.36 6.80 22.55
CA HIS A 310 3.21 6.01 21.63
C HIS A 310 4.34 6.80 20.94
N ILE A 311 4.52 8.07 21.31
CA ILE A 311 5.52 9.00 20.78
C ILE A 311 6.98 8.53 20.94
N ASN A 312 7.34 7.99 22.12
CA ASN A 312 8.75 7.80 22.51
C ASN A 312 9.54 6.82 21.61
N ARG A 313 8.86 5.97 20.84
CA ARG A 313 9.52 4.93 20.03
C ARG A 313 9.98 5.40 18.65
N LYS A 314 9.54 6.56 18.17
CA LYS A 314 9.91 7.09 16.85
C LYS A 314 11.15 7.99 16.90
N SER A 315 11.27 8.85 17.91
CA SER A 315 12.43 9.75 18.07
C SER A 315 13.73 9.00 18.37
N ALA A 316 13.68 7.94 19.19
CA ALA A 316 14.87 7.15 19.53
C ALA A 316 15.56 6.51 18.31
N ILE A 317 14.77 6.03 17.34
CA ILE A 317 15.31 5.42 16.10
C ILE A 317 15.92 6.48 15.18
N ASN A 318 15.34 7.69 15.12
CA ASN A 318 15.90 8.80 14.35
C ASN A 318 17.25 9.29 14.89
N MET A 319 17.56 9.08 16.17
CA MET A 319 18.87 9.41 16.75
C MET A 319 19.92 8.36 16.38
N VAL A 320 19.59 7.07 16.48
CA VAL A 320 20.49 5.96 16.09
C VAL A 320 20.85 5.99 14.60
N ALA A 321 19.98 6.55 13.75
CA ALA A 321 20.21 6.67 12.31
C ALA A 321 21.38 7.60 11.91
N ASN A 322 21.87 8.47 12.81
CA ASN A 322 22.97 9.39 12.53
C ASN A 322 24.37 8.82 12.86
N GLU A 323 24.46 7.73 13.63
CA GLU A 323 25.71 7.24 14.26
C GLU A 323 26.33 6.01 13.54
N GLY A 324 25.94 5.73 12.29
CA GLY A 324 26.67 4.80 11.41
C GLY A 324 26.68 3.29 11.77
N VAL A 325 25.95 2.85 12.79
CA VAL A 325 25.90 1.44 13.26
C VAL A 325 25.42 0.49 12.15
N SER A 326 26.08 -0.68 11.99
CA SER A 326 25.82 -1.60 10.87
C SER A 326 24.44 -2.29 10.92
N GLY A 327 23.91 -2.61 9.74
CA GLY A 327 22.52 -3.03 9.54
C GLY A 327 22.11 -4.35 10.22
N ASP A 328 23.05 -5.21 10.61
CA ASP A 328 22.71 -6.54 11.15
C ASP A 328 22.36 -6.53 12.64
N GLN A 329 22.89 -5.58 13.41
CA GLN A 329 22.37 -5.30 14.76
C GLN A 329 21.02 -4.56 14.68
N GLN A 330 20.84 -3.66 13.71
CA GLN A 330 19.53 -3.01 13.46
C GLN A 330 18.43 -4.04 13.15
N ARG A 331 18.74 -5.10 12.39
CA ARG A 331 17.77 -6.17 12.03
C ARG A 331 17.18 -6.90 13.24
N GLN A 332 17.91 -7.06 14.34
CA GLN A 332 17.37 -7.78 15.51
C GLN A 332 16.22 -7.02 16.21
N VAL A 333 16.19 -5.69 16.09
CA VAL A 333 15.14 -4.82 16.66
C VAL A 333 13.93 -4.68 15.71
N GLY A 334 14.01 -5.23 14.48
CA GLY A 334 13.04 -4.99 13.39
C GLY A 334 12.21 -6.19 12.90
N ARG A 335 12.30 -7.37 13.51
CA ARG A 335 11.70 -8.67 13.07
C ARG A 335 10.14 -8.75 12.89
N TRP A 336 9.48 -8.34 11.79
CA TRP A 336 8.22 -9.01 11.32
C TRP A 336 8.62 -9.87 10.10
N GLY A 337 9.02 -11.12 10.35
CA GLY A 337 8.74 -12.22 9.41
C GLY A 337 7.31 -12.70 9.66
N SER A 338 7.11 -13.98 9.91
CA SER A 338 6.03 -14.44 10.81
C SER A 338 6.42 -14.26 12.30
N ASP A 339 6.98 -13.08 12.60
CA ASP A 339 7.48 -12.55 13.89
C ASP A 339 6.91 -11.11 14.02
N ARG A 340 7.16 -10.29 15.07
CA ARG A 340 6.28 -9.13 15.43
C ARG A 340 6.78 -7.66 15.29
N MET A 341 7.75 -7.28 14.42
CA MET A 341 8.36 -5.90 14.41
C MET A 341 8.45 -4.98 13.12
N VAL A 342 8.74 -5.39 11.86
CA VAL A 342 8.82 -4.48 10.65
C VAL A 342 7.60 -3.55 10.44
N GLY A 343 6.36 -4.07 10.48
CA GLY A 343 5.08 -3.34 10.42
C GLY A 343 4.81 -2.25 11.48
N CYS A 344 5.83 -1.85 12.25
CA CYS A 344 5.85 -0.62 13.06
C CYS A 344 7.07 0.30 12.75
N TYR A 345 7.97 -0.06 11.84
CA TYR A 345 9.30 0.56 11.68
C TYR A 345 9.72 0.93 10.24
N LEU A 346 8.80 0.94 9.26
CA LEU A 346 9.06 1.60 7.98
C LEU A 346 8.81 3.11 8.10
N SER A 347 9.89 3.87 8.34
CA SER A 347 9.90 5.33 8.43
C SER A 347 9.96 6.04 7.06
N GLY A 348 10.07 5.29 5.96
CA GLY A 348 10.03 5.83 4.60
C GLY A 348 8.59 6.01 4.10
N LEU A 349 8.22 7.25 3.78
CA LEU A 349 7.06 7.52 2.91
C LEU A 349 7.29 6.89 1.52
N PRO A 350 6.23 6.51 0.78
CA PRO A 350 6.36 6.00 -0.60
C PRO A 350 6.68 7.12 -1.60
N VAL A 351 7.86 7.73 -1.48
CA VAL A 351 8.26 8.98 -2.17
C VAL A 351 7.98 8.96 -3.66
N ASP A 352 8.35 7.89 -4.37
CA ASP A 352 8.12 7.76 -5.82
C ASP A 352 6.62 7.83 -6.20
N ALA A 353 5.74 7.21 -5.40
CA ALA A 353 4.30 7.27 -5.64
C ALA A 353 3.73 8.66 -5.37
N ILE A 354 4.22 9.35 -4.32
CA ILE A 354 3.77 10.71 -3.97
C ILE A 354 4.30 11.73 -4.98
N LYS A 355 5.50 11.50 -5.55
CA LYS A 355 6.04 12.29 -6.68
C LYS A 355 5.16 12.17 -7.92
N VAL A 356 4.73 10.95 -8.27
CA VAL A 356 3.78 10.74 -9.39
C VAL A 356 2.44 11.41 -9.10
N LEU A 357 1.88 11.31 -7.89
CA LEU A 357 0.68 12.05 -7.46
C LEU A 357 0.88 13.58 -7.35
N ALA A 358 2.12 14.07 -7.48
CA ALA A 358 2.47 15.48 -7.59
C ALA A 358 2.83 15.92 -9.03
N GLY A 359 2.69 15.01 -10.01
CA GLY A 359 2.94 15.24 -11.43
C GLY A 359 4.41 15.13 -11.87
N PHE A 360 5.29 14.61 -11.00
CA PHE A 360 6.72 14.40 -11.26
C PHE A 360 7.03 12.95 -11.66
N THR A 361 8.15 12.73 -12.33
CA THR A 361 8.63 11.37 -12.62
C THR A 361 9.33 10.76 -11.40
N THR A 362 9.49 9.44 -11.41
CA THR A 362 10.27 8.69 -10.40
C THR A 362 11.78 8.90 -10.53
N ARG A 363 12.27 9.67 -11.52
CA ARG A 363 13.70 9.97 -11.67
C ARG A 363 14.21 10.76 -10.45
N LYS A 364 15.38 10.39 -9.93
CA LYS A 364 16.08 11.19 -8.91
C LYS A 364 16.50 12.52 -9.51
N GLY A 365 16.39 13.62 -8.76
CA GLY A 365 16.69 14.97 -9.25
C GLY A 365 15.49 15.72 -9.88
N ASP A 366 14.43 15.00 -10.27
CA ASP A 366 13.32 15.53 -11.10
C ASP A 366 12.34 16.47 -10.36
N TYR A 367 12.46 16.63 -9.04
CA TYR A 367 11.57 17.52 -8.28
C TYR A 367 12.02 18.99 -8.39
N PHE A 368 11.37 19.74 -9.28
CA PHE A 368 11.55 21.18 -9.44
C PHE A 368 10.20 21.90 -9.49
N ILE A 369 10.03 22.93 -8.65
CA ILE A 369 8.88 23.83 -8.69
C ILE A 369 9.36 25.16 -9.28
N ASN A 370 9.08 25.43 -10.56
CA ASN A 370 9.51 26.66 -11.25
C ASN A 370 9.16 27.94 -10.47
N ARG A 371 7.89 28.06 -10.09
CA ARG A 371 7.36 29.14 -9.27
C ARG A 371 8.04 29.28 -7.90
N GLY A 372 8.81 28.29 -7.46
CA GLY A 372 9.59 28.22 -6.23
C GLY A 372 10.78 29.19 -6.08
N SER A 373 10.94 30.17 -6.98
CA SER A 373 12.25 30.74 -7.32
C SER A 373 12.58 32.13 -6.75
N ILE A 374 11.62 32.87 -6.18
CA ILE A 374 11.88 34.17 -5.53
C ILE A 374 11.32 34.19 -4.11
N GLU A 375 12.18 34.57 -3.15
CA GLU A 375 11.80 34.83 -1.77
C GLU A 375 11.22 36.26 -1.62
N PRO A 376 10.12 36.43 -0.87
CA PRO A 376 9.52 37.74 -0.55
C PRO A 376 10.10 38.34 0.75
N SER A 377 9.65 39.53 1.14
CA SER A 377 10.19 40.26 2.31
C SER A 377 9.70 39.71 3.65
N GLU A 378 10.42 40.07 4.73
CA GLU A 378 10.12 39.60 6.08
C GLU A 378 8.93 40.32 6.73
N GLU A 379 8.80 41.62 6.47
CA GLU A 379 7.76 42.48 7.05
C GLU A 379 6.38 41.98 6.64
N LEU A 380 6.26 41.66 5.35
CA LEU A 380 5.04 41.15 4.76
C LEU A 380 4.72 39.74 5.36
N ARG A 381 5.71 38.87 5.68
CA ARG A 381 5.47 37.55 6.33
C ARG A 381 4.75 37.66 7.65
N LYS A 382 5.17 38.60 8.49
CA LYS A 382 4.59 38.80 9.83
C LYS A 382 3.14 39.28 9.76
N MET A 383 2.62 39.62 8.57
CA MET A 383 1.19 39.87 8.34
C MET A 383 0.34 38.58 8.23
N VAL A 384 0.93 37.41 7.95
CA VAL A 384 0.18 36.17 7.69
C VAL A 384 0.42 35.10 8.72
N PHE A 385 -0.68 34.64 9.32
CA PHE A 385 -0.71 33.86 10.55
C PHE A 385 0.17 34.44 11.69
N PRO A 386 0.05 35.75 12.03
CA PRO A 386 0.90 36.43 13.03
C PRO A 386 0.95 35.75 14.40
N TRP A 387 -0.06 34.94 14.74
CA TRP A 387 -0.15 34.18 15.98
C TRP A 387 0.94 33.09 16.12
N ILE A 388 1.61 32.69 15.04
CA ILE A 388 2.63 31.64 15.04
C ILE A 388 3.83 32.02 15.91
N GLU A 389 4.40 33.22 15.73
CA GLU A 389 5.58 33.66 16.49
C GLU A 389 5.27 33.68 18.00
N HIS A 390 4.08 34.15 18.39
CA HIS A 390 3.59 34.14 19.77
C HIS A 390 3.52 32.74 20.38
N TRP A 391 2.91 31.78 19.68
CA TRP A 391 2.79 30.40 20.19
C TRP A 391 4.12 29.65 20.16
N ARG A 392 4.96 29.89 19.14
CA ARG A 392 6.32 29.33 19.03
C ARG A 392 7.21 29.80 20.18
N GLU A 393 7.14 31.09 20.54
CA GLU A 393 7.84 31.62 21.71
C GLU A 393 7.32 30.98 23.01
N LYS A 394 6.00 30.84 23.18
CA LYS A 394 5.42 30.19 24.37
C LYS A 394 5.88 28.74 24.56
N PHE A 395 5.96 27.95 23.48
CA PHE A 395 6.55 26.61 23.53
C PHE A 395 8.04 26.65 23.90
N TYR A 396 8.82 27.57 23.32
CA TYR A 396 10.25 27.72 23.65
C TYR A 396 10.49 28.08 25.12
N ARG A 397 9.69 29.01 25.66
CA ARG A 397 9.74 29.45 27.06
C ARG A 397 9.12 28.45 28.06
N LYS A 398 8.43 27.41 27.58
CA LYS A 398 7.64 26.45 28.37
C LYS A 398 6.52 27.11 29.20
N GLU A 399 5.89 28.13 28.63
CA GLU A 399 4.68 28.78 29.19
C GLU A 399 3.38 27.97 28.93
N VAL A 400 3.50 26.79 28.29
CA VAL A 400 2.39 25.92 27.86
C VAL A 400 2.74 24.44 28.08
N GLU A 401 1.75 23.55 28.10
CA GLU A 401 1.98 22.10 28.25
C GLU A 401 2.85 21.53 27.11
N ASP A 402 3.92 20.79 27.46
CA ASP A 402 4.76 20.07 26.49
C ASP A 402 3.88 19.20 25.57
N ASP A 403 3.91 19.44 24.26
CA ASP A 403 3.24 18.64 23.24
C ASP A 403 4.11 18.54 21.99
N ILE A 404 3.89 17.52 21.16
CA ILE A 404 4.58 17.34 19.87
C ILE A 404 3.67 17.72 18.70
N ALA A 405 2.36 17.54 18.80
CA ALA A 405 1.45 17.92 17.73
C ALA A 405 1.32 19.45 17.60
N GLY A 406 1.34 20.20 18.71
CA GLY A 406 1.36 21.66 18.73
C GLY A 406 2.52 22.25 17.93
N PRO A 407 3.79 21.96 18.28
CA PRO A 407 4.94 22.40 17.50
C PRO A 407 4.96 21.87 16.05
N ASN A 408 4.58 20.61 15.80
CA ASN A 408 4.47 20.08 14.44
C ASN A 408 3.40 20.80 13.60
N PHE A 409 2.29 21.20 14.22
CA PHE A 409 1.22 21.96 13.58
C PHE A 409 1.59 23.44 13.44
N LEU A 410 2.37 24.02 14.36
CA LEU A 410 2.97 25.32 14.18
C LEU A 410 3.99 25.29 13.04
N ASP A 411 4.85 24.27 12.95
CA ASP A 411 5.76 24.08 11.82
C ASP A 411 5.01 23.80 10.51
N LEU A 412 3.84 23.15 10.56
CA LEU A 412 2.96 23.03 9.39
C LEU A 412 2.26 24.35 9.07
N MET A 413 1.82 25.13 10.06
CA MET A 413 1.18 26.43 9.86
C MET A 413 2.18 27.54 9.59
N ASP A 414 3.46 27.33 9.84
CA ASP A 414 4.63 28.12 9.46
C ASP A 414 5.28 27.52 8.20
N TYR A 415 4.82 26.35 7.74
CA TYR A 415 5.04 25.82 6.38
C TYR A 415 3.87 26.14 5.43
N LEU A 416 2.66 26.40 5.93
CA LEU A 416 1.55 27.00 5.16
C LEU A 416 1.52 28.52 5.35
N GLY A 417 2.04 28.97 6.50
CA GLY A 417 2.87 30.16 6.76
C GLY A 417 4.27 30.08 6.12
N ALA A 418 4.54 28.99 5.38
CA ALA A 418 5.50 28.84 4.28
C ALA A 418 4.85 28.53 2.88
N VAL A 419 3.54 28.85 2.62
CA VAL A 419 2.86 28.95 1.29
C VAL A 419 2.20 30.35 0.94
N PHE A 420 2.71 31.48 1.48
CA PHE A 420 2.24 32.89 1.25
C PHE A 420 3.17 34.17 1.54
N LEU A 421 4.48 34.14 1.93
CA LEU A 421 5.57 35.08 2.44
C LEU A 421 6.77 34.53 3.37
N GLN A 422 8.10 34.58 3.09
CA GLN A 422 9.16 33.84 3.88
C GLN A 422 10.40 34.66 4.39
N SER A 423 11.22 34.12 5.33
CA SER A 423 12.63 34.47 5.66
C SER A 423 13.28 33.43 6.60
N SER A 424 14.60 33.21 6.48
CA SER A 424 15.56 32.77 7.54
C SER A 424 14.99 31.91 8.70
N LEU A 425 14.95 30.58 8.65
CA LEU A 425 15.99 29.64 8.22
C LEU A 425 15.38 28.37 7.59
N ARG A 426 16.05 27.82 6.57
CA ARG A 426 15.60 26.76 5.64
C ARG A 426 14.41 27.17 4.74
N GLN A 427 14.78 27.59 3.53
CA GLN A 427 14.11 27.34 2.25
C GLN A 427 12.67 26.79 2.28
N THR A 428 11.74 27.48 1.60
CA THR A 428 10.49 27.00 0.93
C THR A 428 9.20 27.47 1.54
N ILE A 429 8.15 27.87 0.78
CA ILE A 429 7.99 28.42 -0.60
C ILE A 429 6.68 29.25 -0.49
N GLN A 430 6.76 30.53 -0.10
CA GLN A 430 5.61 31.24 0.47
C GLN A 430 4.70 31.91 -0.64
N LEU A 431 4.73 33.22 -1.01
CA LEU A 431 3.74 33.92 -1.94
C LEU A 431 3.47 33.32 -3.33
N ILE A 432 4.25 32.32 -3.65
CA ILE A 432 4.48 31.66 -4.92
C ILE A 432 3.22 31.09 -5.58
N ASP A 433 2.26 30.60 -4.80
CA ASP A 433 1.01 30.06 -5.34
C ASP A 433 -0.08 31.14 -5.51
N SER A 434 -0.08 32.21 -4.71
CA SER A 434 -1.13 33.24 -4.80
C SER A 434 -0.98 34.16 -6.00
N VAL A 435 0.24 34.51 -6.42
CA VAL A 435 0.47 35.32 -7.63
C VAL A 435 -0.10 34.63 -8.87
N VAL A 436 0.21 33.33 -9.06
CA VAL A 436 -0.29 32.55 -10.21
C VAL A 436 -1.80 32.33 -10.13
N LEU A 437 -2.37 32.16 -8.93
CA LEU A 437 -3.82 32.01 -8.75
C LEU A 437 -4.59 33.33 -8.86
N LYS A 438 -4.01 34.47 -8.47
CA LYS A 438 -4.60 35.81 -8.59
C LYS A 438 -4.69 36.24 -10.05
N GLY A 439 -3.65 35.97 -10.85
CA GLY A 439 -3.69 36.14 -12.30
C GLY A 439 -4.70 35.24 -13.03
N LYS A 440 -5.01 34.05 -12.50
CA LYS A 440 -6.00 33.12 -13.09
C LYS A 440 -7.44 33.32 -12.59
N TYR A 441 -7.60 33.80 -11.35
CA TYR A 441 -8.88 33.93 -10.66
C TYR A 441 -8.96 35.28 -9.93
N PRO A 442 -8.91 36.43 -10.63
CA PRO A 442 -8.88 37.76 -10.02
C PRO A 442 -10.12 38.07 -9.16
N GLU A 443 -11.27 37.44 -9.49
CA GLU A 443 -12.51 37.56 -8.72
C GLU A 443 -12.51 36.81 -7.38
N SER A 444 -11.41 36.13 -7.00
CA SER A 444 -11.46 35.29 -5.80
C SER A 444 -11.55 36.11 -4.51
N PHE A 445 -12.48 35.72 -3.62
CA PHE A 445 -12.71 36.43 -2.36
C PHE A 445 -11.44 36.52 -1.51
N ILE A 446 -10.50 35.57 -1.66
CA ILE A 446 -9.22 35.54 -0.95
C ILE A 446 -8.45 36.86 -1.14
N TRP A 447 -8.51 37.46 -2.33
CA TRP A 447 -7.74 38.65 -2.68
C TRP A 447 -8.35 39.96 -2.15
N SER A 448 -9.54 39.91 -1.56
CA SER A 448 -10.17 41.07 -0.89
C SER A 448 -9.47 41.46 0.41
N HIS A 449 -8.70 40.53 1.00
CA HIS A 449 -7.98 40.79 2.24
C HIS A 449 -6.87 41.86 2.03
N SER A 450 -6.70 42.76 3.00
CA SER A 450 -5.87 43.97 2.87
C SER A 450 -4.43 43.71 2.42
N ILE A 451 -3.83 42.60 2.86
CA ILE A 451 -2.45 42.18 2.57
C ILE A 451 -2.17 42.13 1.06
N PHE A 452 -3.14 41.66 0.25
CA PHE A 452 -3.02 41.55 -1.21
C PHE A 452 -2.95 42.88 -1.95
N ASN A 453 -3.28 43.97 -1.26
CA ASN A 453 -3.36 45.32 -1.79
C ASN A 453 -2.23 46.22 -1.24
N THR A 454 -1.35 45.68 -0.40
CA THR A 454 -0.12 46.35 0.06
C THR A 454 0.90 46.46 -1.08
N ASP A 455 1.75 47.49 -1.04
CA ASP A 455 2.78 47.69 -2.06
C ASP A 455 3.89 46.63 -1.98
N LEU A 456 4.14 46.11 -0.77
CA LEU A 456 5.00 44.94 -0.56
C LEU A 456 4.51 43.71 -1.36
N TYR A 457 3.18 43.48 -1.42
CA TYR A 457 2.62 42.36 -2.20
C TYR A 457 2.78 42.62 -3.70
N LYS A 458 2.55 43.87 -4.15
CA LYS A 458 2.63 44.25 -5.58
C LYS A 458 4.05 44.11 -6.14
N ASP A 459 5.05 44.61 -5.42
CA ASP A 459 6.47 44.43 -5.78
C ASP A 459 6.82 42.94 -5.91
N TYR A 460 6.39 42.11 -4.96
CA TYR A 460 6.63 40.68 -5.07
C TYR A 460 5.89 40.03 -6.25
N GLU A 461 4.62 40.41 -6.47
CA GLU A 461 3.78 39.92 -7.57
C GLU A 461 4.42 40.21 -8.94
N GLU A 462 5.00 41.40 -9.12
CA GLU A 462 5.76 41.77 -10.31
C GLU A 462 7.05 40.94 -10.44
N ARG A 463 7.91 40.95 -9.39
CA ARG A 463 9.20 40.22 -9.40
C ARG A 463 9.04 38.74 -9.71
N LEU A 464 8.08 38.07 -9.04
CA LEU A 464 7.83 36.64 -9.27
C LEU A 464 7.27 36.37 -10.66
N SER A 465 6.36 37.21 -11.16
CA SER A 465 5.77 37.04 -12.50
C SER A 465 6.85 37.08 -13.59
N ALA A 466 7.79 38.03 -13.50
CA ALA A 466 8.94 38.13 -14.40
C ALA A 466 9.84 36.88 -14.33
N ALA A 467 10.13 36.36 -13.14
CA ALA A 467 10.95 35.16 -12.96
C ALA A 467 10.27 33.89 -13.50
N ILE A 468 8.98 33.71 -13.27
CA ILE A 468 8.19 32.59 -13.81
C ILE A 468 8.20 32.62 -15.35
N ALA A 469 8.03 33.79 -15.96
CA ALA A 469 8.12 33.96 -17.41
C ALA A 469 9.50 33.56 -17.94
N THR A 470 10.57 34.19 -17.43
CA THR A 470 11.97 33.92 -17.80
C THR A 470 12.34 32.43 -17.69
N SER A 471 11.88 31.79 -16.62
CA SER A 471 12.16 30.37 -16.36
C SER A 471 11.34 29.43 -17.26
N ASN A 472 10.09 29.78 -17.58
CA ASN A 472 9.29 29.05 -18.57
C ASN A 472 9.93 29.10 -19.97
N GLU A 473 10.53 30.22 -20.37
CA GLU A 473 11.25 30.33 -21.65
C GLU A 473 12.52 29.48 -21.66
N LYS A 474 13.35 29.55 -20.60
CA LYS A 474 14.52 28.69 -20.44
C LYS A 474 14.14 27.20 -20.46
N PHE A 475 13.02 26.82 -19.84
CA PHE A 475 12.53 25.44 -19.86
C PHE A 475 12.07 24.99 -21.25
N LYS A 476 11.33 25.83 -22.00
CA LYS A 476 10.98 25.57 -23.40
C LYS A 476 12.21 25.40 -24.28
N MET A 477 13.19 26.29 -24.14
CA MET A 477 14.47 26.23 -24.88
C MET A 477 15.23 24.93 -24.59
N SER A 478 15.29 24.53 -23.31
CA SER A 478 15.92 23.27 -22.89
C SER A 478 15.21 22.04 -23.45
N GLN A 479 13.86 22.02 -23.49
CA GLN A 479 13.11 20.93 -24.12
C GLN A 479 13.31 20.88 -25.65
N HIS A 480 13.44 22.02 -26.31
CA HIS A 480 13.77 22.08 -27.73
C HIS A 480 15.14 21.44 -27.99
N LEU A 481 16.15 21.83 -27.20
CA LEU A 481 17.49 21.26 -27.25
C LEU A 481 17.54 19.75 -26.90
N GLU A 482 16.76 19.25 -25.93
CA GLU A 482 16.67 17.80 -25.67
C GLU A 482 16.06 17.03 -26.85
N VAL A 483 15.10 17.62 -27.57
CA VAL A 483 14.49 17.02 -28.77
C VAL A 483 15.46 17.05 -29.95
N GLU A 484 16.10 18.20 -30.21
CA GLU A 484 17.09 18.35 -31.30
C GLU A 484 18.32 17.44 -31.10
N ASN A 485 18.84 17.32 -29.88
CA ASN A 485 19.93 16.38 -29.60
C ASN A 485 19.48 14.92 -29.78
N ARG A 486 18.21 14.58 -29.49
CA ARG A 486 17.66 13.24 -29.75
C ARG A 486 17.51 12.96 -31.25
N THR A 487 17.06 13.92 -32.05
CA THR A 487 16.98 13.75 -33.52
C THR A 487 18.38 13.69 -34.13
N MET A 488 19.30 14.59 -33.77
CA MET A 488 20.68 14.54 -34.25
C MET A 488 21.40 13.24 -33.88
N LEU A 489 21.16 12.66 -32.70
CA LEU A 489 21.68 11.33 -32.36
C LEU A 489 21.04 10.23 -33.22
N ALA A 490 19.73 10.26 -33.45
CA ALA A 490 19.05 9.29 -34.31
C ALA A 490 19.54 9.37 -35.77
N ASP A 491 19.70 10.57 -36.31
CA ASP A 491 20.22 10.83 -37.66
C ASP A 491 21.69 10.41 -37.78
N SER A 492 22.49 10.64 -36.73
CA SER A 492 23.87 10.17 -36.63
C SER A 492 23.96 8.63 -36.63
N PHE A 493 23.09 7.95 -35.86
CA PHE A 493 22.97 6.48 -35.92
C PHE A 493 22.52 5.99 -37.30
N LEU A 494 21.65 6.73 -37.99
CA LEU A 494 21.20 6.41 -39.35
C LEU A 494 22.33 6.59 -40.37
N GLN A 495 23.13 7.67 -40.27
CA GLN A 495 24.33 7.88 -41.09
C GLN A 495 25.38 6.78 -40.86
N ILE A 496 25.66 6.42 -39.60
CA ILE A 496 26.60 5.34 -39.27
C ILE A 496 26.11 4.00 -39.85
N SER A 497 24.81 3.70 -39.73
CA SER A 497 24.19 2.51 -40.33
C SER A 497 24.35 2.48 -41.86
N ASN A 498 24.19 3.63 -42.53
CA ASN A 498 24.34 3.76 -43.98
C ASN A 498 25.82 3.66 -44.42
N MET A 499 26.76 4.23 -43.66
CA MET A 499 28.20 4.10 -43.94
C MET A 499 28.69 2.67 -43.77
N LEU A 500 28.23 1.96 -42.73
CA LEU A 500 28.53 0.53 -42.54
C LEU A 500 28.05 -0.31 -43.72
N ARG A 501 26.84 -0.04 -44.24
CA ARG A 501 26.33 -0.69 -45.47
C ARG A 501 27.16 -0.42 -46.73
N GLN A 502 27.86 0.72 -46.82
CA GLN A 502 28.73 1.05 -47.95
C GLN A 502 30.15 0.47 -47.81
N GLY A 503 30.54 0.03 -46.61
CA GLY A 503 31.79 -0.68 -46.37
C GLY A 503 31.79 -2.10 -46.97
N ASP A 504 30.66 -2.81 -46.88
CA ASP A 504 30.54 -4.20 -47.35
C ASP A 504 30.63 -4.32 -48.89
N GLU A 505 30.29 -3.28 -49.65
CA GLU A 505 30.30 -3.32 -51.13
C GLU A 505 31.72 -3.25 -51.74
N ASN A 506 32.72 -2.77 -50.99
CA ASN A 506 34.09 -2.55 -51.51
C ASN A 506 35.07 -3.72 -51.28
N THR A 507 34.64 -4.85 -50.70
CA THR A 507 35.54 -5.96 -50.33
C THR A 507 35.29 -7.23 -51.16
N GLN A 508 35.66 -7.21 -52.45
CA GLN A 508 35.75 -8.41 -53.28
C GLN A 508 37.13 -8.55 -53.96
N ILE A 509 37.94 -9.52 -53.49
CA ILE A 509 39.04 -10.09 -54.28
C ILE A 509 38.99 -11.62 -54.21
N GLN A 510 38.49 -12.20 -55.30
CA GLN A 510 38.84 -13.51 -55.90
C GLN A 510 38.89 -14.77 -55.01
N GLN A 511 37.97 -15.70 -55.27
CA GLN A 511 38.29 -17.11 -55.42
C GLN A 511 37.45 -17.75 -56.56
N THR A 512 38.11 -17.97 -57.70
CA THR A 512 37.73 -18.86 -58.81
C THR A 512 38.39 -20.23 -58.58
N SER A 513 37.87 -21.41 -58.95
CA SER A 513 36.74 -21.86 -59.78
C SER A 513 36.08 -23.10 -59.09
N THR A 514 35.07 -23.86 -59.59
CA THR A 514 34.81 -24.31 -60.97
C THR A 514 33.43 -24.99 -61.14
N ILE A 515 32.73 -24.70 -62.26
CA ILE A 515 31.65 -25.50 -62.92
C ILE A 515 30.27 -25.60 -62.21
N LEU A 516 29.22 -25.88 -63.02
CA LEU A 516 27.79 -25.57 -62.82
C LEU A 516 26.85 -26.74 -63.31
N PRO A 517 25.50 -26.66 -63.21
CA PRO A 517 24.60 -27.82 -63.08
C PRO A 517 23.82 -28.20 -64.36
N PRO A 518 22.78 -29.07 -64.29
CA PRO A 518 21.38 -28.61 -64.06
C PRO A 518 20.61 -29.48 -63.02
N SER A 519 19.78 -28.93 -62.12
CA SER A 519 18.48 -28.25 -62.34
C SER A 519 17.34 -29.17 -62.80
N SER A 520 16.38 -29.43 -61.90
CA SER A 520 15.02 -29.89 -62.21
C SER A 520 14.00 -29.23 -61.28
N ALA A 521 12.84 -28.89 -61.84
CA ALA A 521 11.79 -28.03 -61.30
C ALA A 521 10.70 -28.82 -60.50
N PRO A 522 9.62 -28.18 -59.98
CA PRO A 522 9.49 -26.89 -59.27
C PRO A 522 8.54 -26.94 -58.03
N LEU A 523 8.41 -25.80 -57.32
CA LEU A 523 7.34 -25.41 -56.36
C LEU A 523 7.08 -26.39 -55.18
N SER A 524 7.20 -25.95 -53.93
CA SER A 524 6.22 -24.99 -53.38
C SER A 524 6.79 -23.99 -52.35
N SER A 525 6.59 -22.70 -52.65
CA SER A 525 6.48 -21.57 -51.70
C SER A 525 7.40 -21.55 -50.46
N ILE A 526 8.53 -20.85 -50.57
CA ILE A 526 9.04 -20.00 -49.48
C ILE A 526 8.60 -18.56 -49.81
N PRO A 527 7.64 -17.97 -49.08
CA PRO A 527 7.32 -16.56 -49.22
C PRO A 527 8.43 -15.68 -48.66
N THR A 528 8.94 -14.82 -49.53
CA THR A 528 9.61 -13.54 -49.31
C THR A 528 9.45 -12.93 -47.90
N GLN A 529 10.57 -12.47 -47.33
CA GLN A 529 10.54 -11.61 -46.15
C GLN A 529 9.72 -10.34 -46.41
N ASN A 530 8.74 -10.06 -45.55
CA ASN A 530 8.21 -8.72 -45.39
C ASN A 530 7.64 -8.53 -43.97
N THR A 531 7.77 -7.32 -43.42
CA THR A 531 7.20 -6.84 -42.14
C THR A 531 7.53 -7.58 -40.82
N ALA A 532 8.25 -6.86 -39.94
CA ALA A 532 8.07 -6.75 -38.48
C ALA A 532 8.25 -7.96 -37.50
N ASN A 533 8.68 -7.59 -36.27
CA ASN A 533 8.61 -8.28 -34.98
C ASN A 533 9.70 -9.29 -34.54
N SER A 534 9.94 -9.25 -33.21
CA SER A 534 10.62 -10.22 -32.33
C SER A 534 12.03 -10.72 -32.70
N ARG A 535 13.04 -10.18 -32.00
CA ARG A 535 14.14 -11.03 -31.49
C ARG A 535 13.55 -11.94 -30.41
N GLY A 536 13.35 -13.21 -30.72
CA GLY A 536 12.79 -14.19 -29.77
C GLY A 536 13.73 -14.42 -28.58
N LEU A 537 13.20 -14.32 -27.35
CA LEU A 537 13.92 -14.75 -26.14
C LEU A 537 14.13 -16.28 -26.19
N PRO A 538 15.29 -16.81 -25.76
CA PRO A 538 15.48 -18.25 -25.62
C PRO A 538 14.45 -18.83 -24.64
N SER A 539 13.68 -19.85 -25.06
CA SER A 539 12.65 -20.49 -24.21
C SER A 539 13.27 -21.46 -23.19
N CYS A 540 14.23 -20.97 -22.40
CA CYS A 540 14.87 -21.76 -21.36
C CYS A 540 13.93 -21.91 -20.15
N LYS A 541 13.31 -23.09 -20.03
CA LYS A 541 12.48 -23.47 -18.89
C LYS A 541 13.30 -24.32 -17.93
N MET A 542 13.33 -23.91 -16.66
CA MET A 542 13.95 -24.67 -15.57
C MET A 542 13.26 -26.04 -15.43
N SER A 543 13.99 -27.05 -15.00
CA SER A 543 13.46 -28.39 -14.80
C SER A 543 12.46 -28.47 -13.65
N ARG A 544 11.63 -29.51 -13.68
CA ARG A 544 10.55 -29.76 -12.71
C ARG A 544 10.68 -31.10 -11.98
N SER A 545 11.64 -31.92 -12.40
CA SER A 545 11.88 -33.29 -11.91
C SER A 545 13.17 -33.44 -11.09
N LEU A 546 13.94 -32.37 -10.87
CA LEU A 546 15.17 -32.44 -10.08
C LEU A 546 14.83 -32.62 -8.59
N ILE A 547 15.47 -33.60 -7.95
CA ILE A 547 15.21 -34.02 -6.56
C ILE A 547 16.43 -33.86 -5.63
N SER A 548 17.63 -33.66 -6.19
CA SER A 548 18.88 -33.44 -5.45
C SER A 548 19.30 -31.97 -5.47
N VAL A 549 20.12 -31.56 -4.51
CA VAL A 549 20.79 -30.25 -4.50
C VAL A 549 21.87 -30.17 -5.60
N THR A 550 22.56 -31.28 -5.87
CA THR A 550 23.66 -31.34 -6.86
C THR A 550 23.17 -31.18 -8.30
N ASP A 551 22.02 -31.75 -8.68
CA ASP A 551 21.44 -31.55 -10.01
C ASP A 551 20.86 -30.13 -10.17
N VAL A 552 20.26 -29.59 -9.11
CA VAL A 552 19.76 -28.20 -9.08
C VAL A 552 20.90 -27.19 -9.17
N TRP A 553 22.05 -27.46 -8.55
CA TRP A 553 23.27 -26.68 -8.75
C TRP A 553 23.81 -26.80 -10.18
N ARG A 554 23.88 -28.02 -10.72
CA ARG A 554 24.34 -28.26 -12.10
C ARG A 554 23.48 -27.53 -13.15
N GLU A 555 22.15 -27.49 -12.98
CA GLU A 555 21.26 -26.69 -13.84
C GLU A 555 21.57 -25.19 -13.77
N TYR A 556 22.00 -24.70 -12.59
CA TYR A 556 22.35 -23.31 -12.38
C TYR A 556 23.71 -22.92 -12.94
N SER A 557 24.76 -23.69 -12.66
CA SER A 557 26.14 -23.36 -13.04
C SER A 557 26.48 -23.75 -14.48
N VAL A 558 26.14 -24.98 -14.91
CA VAL A 558 26.54 -25.57 -16.20
C VAL A 558 25.37 -25.66 -17.19
N GLY A 559 24.15 -25.89 -16.71
CA GLY A 559 22.99 -26.23 -17.53
C GLY A 559 22.76 -27.73 -17.65
N LEU A 560 21.66 -28.12 -18.30
CA LEU A 560 21.24 -29.53 -18.46
C LEU A 560 20.67 -29.78 -19.86
N ALA A 561 20.93 -30.98 -20.40
CA ALA A 561 20.36 -31.46 -21.67
C ALA A 561 20.48 -30.46 -22.84
N GLY A 562 21.67 -29.88 -23.01
CA GLY A 562 21.97 -28.93 -24.09
C GLY A 562 21.39 -27.52 -23.92
N LYS A 563 20.72 -27.21 -22.80
CA LYS A 563 20.29 -25.84 -22.46
C LYS A 563 21.44 -25.03 -21.85
N PRO A 564 21.49 -23.70 -22.06
CA PRO A 564 22.39 -22.82 -21.33
C PRO A 564 22.11 -22.83 -19.82
N SER A 565 23.14 -22.51 -19.03
CA SER A 565 23.02 -22.46 -17.57
C SER A 565 22.11 -21.32 -17.10
N ILE A 566 21.40 -21.52 -15.99
CA ILE A 566 20.51 -20.47 -15.46
C ILE A 566 21.31 -19.24 -15.02
N LYS A 567 22.56 -19.41 -14.55
CA LYS A 567 23.46 -18.30 -14.21
C LYS A 567 23.76 -17.44 -15.44
N SER A 568 24.14 -18.05 -16.56
CA SER A 568 24.36 -17.34 -17.83
C SER A 568 23.09 -16.65 -18.35
N MET A 569 21.92 -17.29 -18.22
CA MET A 569 20.64 -16.68 -18.61
C MET A 569 20.28 -15.43 -17.77
N GLU A 570 20.56 -15.46 -16.47
CA GLU A 570 20.34 -14.33 -15.55
C GLU A 570 21.35 -13.19 -15.80
N GLU A 571 22.61 -13.52 -16.12
CA GLU A 571 23.65 -12.56 -16.46
C GLU A 571 23.41 -11.87 -17.81
N GLN A 572 23.00 -12.63 -18.84
CA GLN A 572 22.82 -12.11 -20.20
C GLN A 572 21.46 -11.44 -20.45
N TYR A 573 20.39 -11.90 -19.79
CA TYR A 573 19.01 -11.42 -20.02
C TYR A 573 18.33 -10.88 -18.76
N GLY A 574 19.05 -10.76 -17.64
CA GLY A 574 18.54 -10.20 -16.40
C GLY A 574 17.25 -10.87 -15.94
N ALA A 575 16.24 -10.06 -15.63
CA ALA A 575 14.95 -10.56 -15.18
C ALA A 575 13.99 -10.97 -16.33
N ASP A 576 14.37 -10.84 -17.60
CA ASP A 576 13.40 -10.93 -18.72
C ASP A 576 13.16 -12.35 -19.22
N TRP A 577 14.17 -13.22 -19.23
CA TRP A 577 14.04 -14.62 -19.68
C TRP A 577 12.93 -15.38 -18.93
N ARG A 578 12.70 -15.05 -17.66
CA ARG A 578 11.69 -15.64 -16.77
C ARG A 578 10.32 -14.96 -16.79
N LYS A 579 10.12 -13.86 -17.53
CA LYS A 579 8.84 -13.13 -17.61
C LYS A 579 7.85 -13.74 -18.60
N VAL A 580 8.33 -14.55 -19.56
CA VAL A 580 7.56 -15.02 -20.72
C VAL A 580 6.32 -15.84 -20.33
N ASP A 581 6.47 -16.89 -19.51
CA ASP A 581 5.38 -17.82 -19.17
C ASP A 581 4.81 -17.60 -17.75
N ASN A 582 3.76 -16.78 -17.65
CA ASN A 582 2.82 -16.73 -16.52
C ASN A 582 3.45 -16.60 -15.10
N ARG A 583 4.66 -16.00 -15.02
CA ARG A 583 5.52 -15.91 -13.82
C ARG A 583 5.93 -17.27 -13.21
N THR A 584 5.82 -18.38 -13.96
CA THR A 584 6.16 -19.73 -13.47
C THR A 584 7.66 -19.88 -13.22
N GLU A 585 8.48 -19.52 -14.21
CA GLU A 585 9.95 -19.57 -14.08
C GLU A 585 10.44 -18.65 -12.96
N SER A 586 9.91 -17.42 -12.86
CA SER A 586 10.23 -16.52 -11.75
C SER A 586 9.95 -17.12 -10.38
N ARG A 587 8.85 -17.87 -10.20
CA ARG A 587 8.54 -18.54 -8.94
C ARG A 587 9.52 -19.67 -8.61
N PHE A 588 9.98 -20.42 -9.61
CA PHE A 588 10.98 -21.47 -9.41
C PHE A 588 12.36 -20.87 -9.12
N PHE A 589 12.81 -19.89 -9.91
CA PHE A 589 14.07 -19.18 -9.68
C PHE A 589 14.11 -18.54 -8.29
N THR A 590 13.11 -17.74 -7.90
CA THR A 590 13.07 -17.11 -6.57
C THR A 590 13.07 -18.12 -5.42
N ARG A 591 12.53 -19.34 -5.62
CA ARG A 591 12.57 -20.40 -4.62
C ARG A 591 13.92 -21.14 -4.58
N HIS A 592 14.67 -21.21 -5.68
CA HIS A 592 15.96 -21.90 -5.75
C HIS A 592 17.15 -20.97 -5.50
N LEU A 593 17.00 -19.65 -5.70
CA LEU A 593 18.01 -18.62 -5.45
C LEU A 593 18.67 -18.67 -4.05
N PRO A 594 17.96 -18.94 -2.94
CA PRO A 594 18.59 -19.10 -1.62
C PRO A 594 19.58 -20.27 -1.58
N LEU A 595 19.25 -21.39 -2.25
CA LEU A 595 20.10 -22.57 -2.33
C LEU A 595 21.36 -22.29 -3.15
N TYR A 596 21.24 -21.61 -4.30
CA TYR A 596 22.39 -21.18 -5.10
C TYR A 596 23.35 -20.30 -4.29
N LYS A 597 22.81 -19.27 -3.62
CA LYS A 597 23.61 -18.36 -2.79
C LYS A 597 24.26 -19.05 -1.60
N LYS A 598 23.59 -20.03 -0.97
CA LYS A 598 24.17 -20.80 0.15
C LYS A 598 25.31 -21.72 -0.31
N ILE A 599 25.24 -22.27 -1.52
CA ILE A 599 26.35 -23.04 -2.11
C ILE A 599 27.57 -22.15 -2.35
N GLU A 600 27.37 -20.99 -2.98
CA GLU A 600 28.44 -20.00 -3.19
C GLU A 600 29.00 -19.48 -1.85
N SER A 601 28.15 -19.25 -0.83
CA SER A 601 28.57 -18.84 0.51
C SER A 601 29.39 -19.93 1.21
N LEU A 602 28.91 -21.18 1.26
CA LEU A 602 29.62 -22.30 1.89
C LEU A 602 30.95 -22.65 1.20
N SER A 603 31.02 -22.49 -0.13
CA SER A 603 32.25 -22.63 -0.89
C SER A 603 33.31 -21.62 -0.42
N ASN A 604 32.93 -20.34 -0.31
CA ASN A 604 33.80 -19.27 0.20
C ASN A 604 34.13 -19.42 1.70
N GLU A 605 33.15 -19.76 2.55
CA GLU A 605 33.30 -19.92 4.00
C GLU A 605 34.25 -21.06 4.40
N ARG A 606 34.35 -22.11 3.57
CA ARG A 606 35.11 -23.33 3.89
C ARG A 606 36.32 -23.58 2.98
N GLY A 607 36.52 -22.78 1.93
CA GLY A 607 37.58 -22.99 0.95
C GLY A 607 37.42 -24.26 0.11
N ILE A 608 36.19 -24.74 -0.08
CA ILE A 608 35.85 -25.94 -0.87
C ILE A 608 35.18 -25.55 -2.19
N SER A 609 35.15 -26.44 -3.18
CA SER A 609 34.43 -26.19 -4.43
C SER A 609 32.91 -26.03 -4.21
N CYS A 610 32.24 -25.35 -5.13
CA CYS A 610 30.78 -25.26 -5.11
C CYS A 610 30.11 -26.64 -5.25
N GLU A 611 30.75 -27.56 -5.95
CA GLU A 611 30.32 -28.94 -6.14
C GLU A 611 30.39 -29.74 -4.82
N GLU A 612 31.45 -29.57 -4.02
CA GLU A 612 31.55 -30.13 -2.66
C GLU A 612 30.57 -29.47 -1.68
N ALA A 613 30.37 -28.14 -1.78
CA ALA A 613 29.36 -27.44 -0.99
C ALA A 613 27.93 -27.92 -1.32
N ALA A 614 27.64 -28.20 -2.60
CA ALA A 614 26.38 -28.80 -3.03
C ALA A 614 26.22 -30.25 -2.53
N GLN A 615 27.28 -31.05 -2.52
CA GLN A 615 27.28 -32.41 -1.94
C GLN A 615 27.08 -32.40 -0.42
N PHE A 616 27.65 -31.43 0.30
CA PHE A 616 27.44 -31.26 1.75
C PHE A 616 25.97 -30.94 2.06
N LEU A 617 25.36 -30.02 1.30
CA LEU A 617 23.94 -29.70 1.43
C LEU A 617 23.03 -30.87 1.00
N GLU A 618 23.40 -31.64 -0.03
CA GLU A 618 22.65 -32.85 -0.41
C GLU A 618 22.70 -33.93 0.68
N SER A 619 23.87 -34.15 1.27
CA SER A 619 24.05 -35.08 2.40
C SER A 619 23.16 -34.69 3.58
N ARG A 620 23.08 -33.38 3.89
CA ARG A 620 22.17 -32.85 4.92
C ARG A 620 20.70 -33.05 4.54
N ARG A 621 20.32 -32.78 3.29
CA ARG A 621 18.96 -32.99 2.76
C ARG A 621 18.51 -34.44 2.92
N ILE A 622 19.39 -35.39 2.60
CA ILE A 622 19.11 -36.83 2.72
C ILE A 622 18.98 -37.24 4.19
N PHE A 623 19.90 -36.80 5.06
CA PHE A 623 19.87 -37.10 6.50
C PHE A 623 18.58 -36.61 7.18
N ASP A 624 18.19 -35.36 6.94
CA ASP A 624 16.95 -34.76 7.47
C ASP A 624 15.68 -35.21 6.70
N LYS A 625 15.81 -36.09 5.70
CA LYS A 625 14.72 -36.64 4.85
C LYS A 625 13.86 -35.56 4.17
N LEU A 626 14.49 -34.47 3.73
CA LEU A 626 13.84 -33.29 3.16
C LEU A 626 13.61 -33.41 1.66
N SER A 627 12.47 -32.93 1.16
CA SER A 627 12.35 -32.60 -0.27
C SER A 627 13.19 -31.37 -0.62
N ILE A 628 13.59 -31.24 -1.88
CA ILE A 628 14.35 -30.06 -2.37
C ILE A 628 13.63 -28.73 -2.07
N ASN A 629 12.30 -28.72 -2.07
CA ASN A 629 11.50 -27.53 -1.73
C ASN A 629 11.55 -27.18 -0.23
N GLN A 630 11.66 -28.17 0.65
CA GLN A 630 11.89 -27.94 2.09
C GLN A 630 13.33 -27.49 2.33
N MET A 631 14.31 -28.09 1.64
CA MET A 631 15.72 -27.70 1.72
C MET A 631 15.92 -26.22 1.34
N CYS A 632 15.39 -25.80 0.18
CA CYS A 632 15.43 -24.39 -0.23
C CYS A 632 14.75 -23.45 0.78
N LYS A 633 13.70 -23.91 1.48
CA LYS A 633 13.02 -23.12 2.51
C LYS A 633 13.88 -22.99 3.78
N LEU A 634 14.44 -24.08 4.30
CA LEU A 634 15.28 -24.05 5.49
C LEU A 634 16.54 -23.21 5.27
N VAL A 635 17.13 -23.28 4.06
CA VAL A 635 18.23 -22.40 3.65
C VAL A 635 17.78 -20.93 3.57
N ALA A 636 16.59 -20.63 3.04
CA ALA A 636 16.05 -19.27 3.03
C ALA A 636 15.70 -18.72 4.43
N ASP A 637 15.32 -19.60 5.36
CA ASP A 637 15.02 -19.30 6.76
C ASP A 637 16.31 -19.30 7.65
N ASN A 638 17.50 -19.47 7.05
CA ASN A 638 18.81 -19.58 7.72
C ASN A 638 18.90 -20.68 8.80
N GLN A 639 18.24 -21.83 8.58
CA GLN A 639 18.22 -22.97 9.50
C GLN A 639 19.23 -24.08 9.14
N ILE A 640 19.96 -23.92 8.02
CA ILE A 640 21.06 -24.76 7.51
C ILE A 640 22.12 -23.83 6.91
#